data_AF-A0A954BV18-F1
#
_entry.id   AF-A0A954BV18-F1
#
_cell.length_a   1.000
_cell.length_b   1.000
_cell.length_c   1.000
_cell.angle_alpha   90.00
_cell.angle_beta   90.00
_cell.angle_gamma   90.00
#
_symmetry.space_group_name_H-M   'P 1'
#
loop_
_entity.id
_entity.type
_entity.pdbx_description
1 polymer ?
#
loop_
_entity_poly.entity_id
_entity_poly.type
_entity_poly.pdbx_seq_one_letter_code
_entity_poly.pdbx_strand_id
1 'polypeptide(L)'
;MNKLSRLLLALAALALVLSMPYAEHGANRAAANDGLNATLYAQSAAEYRAACMQAYALAKLNLQRAHEDVNWTAALEQGEDFGDKRPAVILDVDETVLNNSDYQGWTVHAGAEFGSVTWNQWCEQRKAEAIAGAVEFCNYASKSGVTVFYLTNRDAKVKEATRDNLKALGFPFSDEVDTMRPRTDTSDKSPRRAAICKDFRVLLLVGDAGGDFTSELDSGSPYQRRKVAEKYADWWGERWIILPNPMYGKWESALYDNNYGLSVTEKRQSKLAALRYANINAPAEPPAVDPKPNPMLKSGPMPAYADMTGTAIWLQTTKPAKVELKYWVETKPEEVWNESLETSKPGDCIAVFRLSSLDFGTTCAYSLKIDGAPVELPYALRFKTQPLWQWRMDPPDFSFTLGSCLYVNEPAFDRPGKPYGSDFELLDALADDPAEFMLWLGDNTYTREPDWNSESGIRYRYAHTRAYPGLQRLLANRQHYAVWDDHDYGPNDSDRSYPLKEEALRVFSDYWPAHRYGAPGIPGVFQRFEWGDVEIIMLDDRWYRSPNDAPLTDDKTMFGDAQLLWLFDQLLDSHATFKVIVGGGQMLNPLHFYEGLGDIPAERKRITDFIVDNNIEGVLLLSGDRHTSELLKVTPEGGYPLYEFTCSPLTAGPGYDKRETDNPVRVKGTWVTGTHNYGKISVKGKRNDRRLVIECKDKDGKVLFSHEIKRSELSFK
;
A
#
# COMPACT_ATOMS: atom_id res chain seq x y z
N MET A 1 -12.78 51.29 -52.56
CA MET A 1 -12.40 50.29 -51.54
C MET A 1 -10.93 50.48 -51.20
N ASN A 2 -10.65 50.90 -49.95
CA ASN A 2 -9.32 51.32 -49.50
C ASN A 2 -8.47 50.11 -49.05
N LYS A 3 -7.14 50.22 -49.00
CA LYS A 3 -6.20 49.10 -48.73
C LYS A 3 -6.56 48.24 -47.49
N LEU A 4 -7.20 48.83 -46.48
CA LEU A 4 -7.72 48.13 -45.30
C LEU A 4 -8.80 47.07 -45.62
N SER A 5 -9.65 47.34 -46.59
CA SER A 5 -10.74 46.43 -47.01
C SER A 5 -10.27 45.21 -47.81
N ARG A 6 -9.06 45.26 -48.40
CA ARG A 6 -8.43 44.09 -49.05
C ARG A 6 -7.67 43.21 -48.06
N LEU A 7 -7.13 43.80 -46.98
CA LEU A 7 -6.45 43.04 -45.93
C LEU A 7 -7.45 42.27 -45.04
N LEU A 8 -8.63 42.85 -44.79
CA LEU A 8 -9.71 42.18 -44.04
C LEU A 8 -10.37 41.02 -44.81
N LEU A 9 -10.46 41.09 -46.15
CA LEU A 9 -10.94 39.96 -46.95
C LEU A 9 -9.91 38.83 -47.06
N ALA A 10 -8.61 39.13 -47.06
CA ALA A 10 -7.55 38.12 -47.09
C ALA A 10 -7.40 37.40 -45.73
N LEU A 11 -7.63 38.10 -44.62
CA LEU A 11 -7.64 37.49 -43.27
C LEU A 11 -8.90 36.66 -43.01
N ALA A 12 -10.05 37.04 -43.57
CA ALA A 12 -11.27 36.23 -43.51
C ALA A 12 -11.17 34.93 -44.34
N ALA A 13 -10.45 34.96 -45.46
CA ALA A 13 -10.19 33.77 -46.28
C ALA A 13 -9.15 32.81 -45.65
N LEU A 14 -8.21 33.32 -44.83
CA LEU A 14 -7.23 32.49 -44.11
C LEU A 14 -7.80 31.89 -42.81
N ALA A 15 -8.78 32.57 -42.19
CA ALA A 15 -9.50 32.06 -41.01
C ALA A 15 -10.53 30.95 -41.35
N LEU A 16 -10.95 30.84 -42.61
CA LEU A 16 -11.84 29.76 -43.08
C LEU A 16 -11.11 28.47 -43.51
N VAL A 17 -9.77 28.46 -43.54
CA VAL A 17 -8.98 27.24 -43.83
C VAL A 17 -8.47 26.56 -42.55
N LEU A 18 -8.54 27.22 -41.39
CA LEU A 18 -8.11 26.67 -40.09
C LEU A 18 -9.26 26.29 -39.15
N SER A 19 -10.49 26.30 -39.65
CA SER A 19 -11.69 25.84 -38.95
C SER A 19 -12.51 24.87 -39.79
N MET A 20 -11.84 24.03 -40.59
CA MET A 20 -12.45 22.73 -40.86
C MET A 20 -12.40 21.97 -39.54
N PRO A 21 -13.55 21.53 -38.99
CA PRO A 21 -13.51 20.41 -38.07
C PRO A 21 -12.66 19.36 -38.78
N TYR A 22 -11.69 18.75 -38.09
CA TYR A 22 -11.43 17.37 -38.43
C TYR A 22 -12.81 16.73 -38.32
N ALA A 23 -13.46 16.50 -39.46
CA ALA A 23 -14.41 15.44 -39.57
C ALA A 23 -13.59 14.26 -39.08
N GLU A 24 -13.81 13.87 -37.82
CA GLU A 24 -13.49 12.52 -37.41
C GLU A 24 -14.02 11.69 -38.56
N HIS A 25 -13.10 11.09 -39.32
CA HIS A 25 -13.46 9.89 -40.01
C HIS A 25 -14.01 9.02 -38.88
N GLY A 26 -15.33 8.99 -38.76
CA GLY A 26 -16.09 7.87 -38.24
C GLY A 26 -15.80 6.69 -39.15
N ALA A 27 -14.52 6.31 -39.19
CA ALA A 27 -14.11 4.99 -39.57
C ALA A 27 -14.84 4.12 -38.56
N ASN A 28 -15.66 3.26 -39.12
CA ASN A 28 -16.30 2.14 -38.48
C ASN A 28 -15.20 1.32 -37.75
N ARG A 29 -14.75 1.80 -36.57
CA ARG A 29 -13.69 1.15 -35.79
C ARG A 29 -14.33 -0.09 -35.21
N ALA A 30 -13.91 -1.25 -35.69
CA ALA A 30 -14.31 -2.52 -35.11
C ALA A 30 -14.13 -2.45 -33.60
N ALA A 31 -15.15 -2.88 -32.85
CA ALA A 31 -15.07 -2.93 -31.39
C ALA A 31 -13.86 -3.79 -31.00
N ALA A 32 -12.95 -3.21 -30.21
CA ALA A 32 -11.74 -3.91 -29.81
C ALA A 32 -12.07 -5.00 -28.80
N ASN A 33 -11.56 -6.22 -29.01
CA ASN A 33 -11.65 -7.32 -28.06
C ASN A 33 -10.29 -7.49 -27.34
N ASP A 34 -10.28 -7.42 -26.01
CA ASP A 34 -9.06 -7.48 -25.20
C ASP A 34 -8.31 -8.82 -25.34
N GLY A 35 -9.00 -9.91 -25.72
CA GLY A 35 -8.42 -11.24 -25.88
C GLY A 35 -7.80 -11.53 -27.25
N LEU A 36 -8.00 -10.67 -28.25
CA LEU A 36 -7.66 -10.96 -29.65
C LEU A 36 -6.16 -11.27 -29.84
N ASN A 37 -5.28 -10.35 -29.44
CA ASN A 37 -3.83 -10.52 -29.67
C ASN A 37 -3.23 -11.64 -28.81
N ALA A 38 -3.72 -11.81 -27.57
CA ALA A 38 -3.26 -12.89 -26.70
C ALA A 38 -3.64 -14.27 -27.27
N THR A 39 -4.87 -14.40 -27.79
CA THR A 39 -5.34 -15.63 -28.46
C THR A 39 -4.53 -15.92 -29.71
N LEU A 40 -4.29 -14.91 -30.56
CA LEU A 40 -3.45 -15.05 -31.74
C LEU A 40 -2.00 -15.44 -31.39
N TYR A 41 -1.44 -14.88 -30.31
CA TYR A 41 -0.11 -15.25 -29.83
C TYR A 41 -0.07 -16.74 -29.45
N ALA A 42 -1.04 -17.23 -28.67
CA ALA A 42 -1.10 -18.64 -28.30
C ALA A 42 -1.34 -19.58 -29.51
N GLN A 43 -2.14 -19.18 -30.49
CA GLN A 43 -2.47 -20.01 -31.66
C GLN A 43 -1.39 -20.02 -32.73
N SER A 44 -0.71 -18.89 -32.96
CA SER A 44 0.08 -18.69 -34.19
C SER A 44 1.54 -18.32 -33.96
N ALA A 45 1.92 -17.86 -32.76
CA ALA A 45 3.30 -17.45 -32.52
C ALA A 45 4.23 -18.67 -32.39
N ALA A 46 5.28 -18.68 -33.21
CA ALA A 46 6.35 -19.67 -33.07
C ALA A 46 7.04 -19.52 -31.70
N GLU A 47 7.08 -18.30 -31.16
CA GLU A 47 7.63 -17.96 -29.84
C GLU A 47 6.86 -18.62 -28.70
N TYR A 48 5.52 -18.60 -28.76
CA TYR A 48 4.68 -19.30 -27.78
C TYR A 48 4.99 -20.80 -27.78
N ARG A 49 5.01 -21.40 -28.99
CA ARG A 49 5.33 -22.82 -29.16
C ARG A 49 6.73 -23.16 -28.65
N ALA A 50 7.73 -22.33 -28.97
CA ALA A 50 9.11 -22.51 -28.51
C ALA A 50 9.23 -22.37 -26.99
N ALA A 51 8.52 -21.42 -26.37
CA ALA A 51 8.48 -21.25 -24.92
C ALA A 51 7.89 -22.48 -24.21
N CYS A 52 6.82 -23.07 -24.76
CA CYS A 52 6.26 -24.32 -24.23
C CYS A 52 7.25 -25.48 -24.32
N MET A 53 7.92 -25.65 -25.49
CA MET A 53 8.95 -26.67 -25.66
C MET A 53 10.13 -26.47 -24.70
N GLN A 54 10.55 -25.22 -24.47
CA GLN A 54 11.61 -24.88 -23.52
C GLN A 54 11.21 -25.25 -22.10
N ALA A 55 9.98 -24.92 -21.68
CA ALA A 55 9.46 -25.28 -20.36
C ALA A 55 9.49 -26.80 -20.13
N TYR A 56 9.05 -27.59 -21.12
CA TYR A 56 9.07 -29.06 -21.01
C TYR A 56 10.47 -29.67 -21.13
N ALA A 57 11.39 -29.07 -21.88
CA ALA A 57 12.80 -29.47 -21.89
C ALA A 57 13.44 -29.24 -20.50
N LEU A 58 13.14 -28.11 -19.86
CA LEU A 58 13.59 -27.79 -18.50
C LEU A 58 12.94 -28.72 -17.46
N ALA A 59 11.64 -29.02 -17.61
CA ALA A 59 10.94 -30.00 -16.77
C ALA A 59 11.62 -31.37 -16.85
N LYS A 60 11.98 -31.82 -18.06
CA LYS A 60 12.68 -33.09 -18.25
C LYS A 60 14.05 -33.11 -17.56
N LEU A 61 14.82 -32.03 -17.66
CA LEU A 61 16.13 -31.90 -17.02
C LEU A 61 16.01 -31.96 -15.49
N ASN A 62 15.08 -31.20 -14.91
CA ASN A 62 14.91 -31.17 -13.46
C ASN A 62 14.24 -32.43 -12.92
N LEU A 63 13.40 -33.13 -13.71
CA LEU A 63 12.85 -34.40 -13.30
C LEU A 63 13.95 -35.43 -13.00
N GLN A 64 15.02 -35.46 -13.80
CA GLN A 64 16.17 -36.34 -13.56
C GLN A 64 16.83 -36.04 -12.21
N ARG A 65 17.12 -34.76 -11.95
CA ARG A 65 17.72 -34.29 -10.68
C ARG A 65 16.82 -34.62 -9.48
N ALA A 66 15.54 -34.31 -9.59
CA ALA A 66 14.53 -34.53 -8.55
C ALA A 66 14.29 -36.02 -8.25
N HIS A 67 14.43 -36.88 -9.26
CA HIS A 67 14.24 -38.32 -9.09
C HIS A 67 15.36 -38.96 -8.26
N GLU A 68 16.60 -38.46 -8.40
CA GLU A 68 17.77 -38.95 -7.68
C GLU A 68 17.84 -38.43 -6.23
N ASP A 69 17.32 -37.23 -5.98
CA ASP A 69 17.31 -36.63 -4.64
C ASP A 69 16.08 -37.05 -3.83
N VAL A 70 16.29 -37.89 -2.81
CA VAL A 70 15.21 -38.37 -1.95
C VAL A 70 14.58 -37.28 -1.06
N ASN A 71 15.29 -36.17 -0.86
CA ASN A 71 14.82 -35.03 -0.07
C ASN A 71 14.14 -33.96 -0.95
N TRP A 72 13.97 -34.22 -2.24
CA TRP A 72 13.32 -33.28 -3.16
C TRP A 72 11.80 -33.37 -3.12
N THR A 73 11.16 -32.20 -2.99
CA THR A 73 9.72 -32.04 -3.24
C THR A 73 9.45 -30.70 -3.95
N ALA A 74 8.44 -30.69 -4.81
CA ALA A 74 7.88 -29.50 -5.43
C ALA A 74 6.53 -29.09 -4.83
N ALA A 75 5.94 -29.89 -3.93
CA ALA A 75 4.68 -29.57 -3.27
C ALA A 75 4.92 -29.00 -1.87
N LEU A 76 4.31 -27.85 -1.58
CA LEU A 76 4.32 -27.25 -0.25
C LEU A 76 3.53 -28.09 0.76
N GLU A 77 2.58 -28.89 0.27
CA GLU A 77 1.75 -29.79 1.08
C GLU A 77 2.42 -31.12 1.41
N GLN A 78 3.68 -31.32 0.99
CA GLN A 78 4.44 -32.53 1.28
C GLN A 78 4.81 -32.57 2.77
N GLY A 79 4.21 -33.50 3.52
CA GLY A 79 4.59 -33.78 4.91
C GLY A 79 5.92 -34.54 5.02
N GLU A 80 6.41 -34.74 6.24
CA GLU A 80 7.67 -35.44 6.55
C GLU A 80 7.72 -36.90 6.05
N ASP A 81 8.92 -37.49 6.02
CA ASP A 81 9.18 -38.88 5.60
C ASP A 81 8.69 -39.24 4.18
N PHE A 82 8.77 -38.28 3.26
CA PHE A 82 8.36 -38.47 1.87
C PHE A 82 9.40 -39.19 1.00
N GLY A 83 10.61 -39.44 1.51
CA GLY A 83 11.73 -40.00 0.76
C GLY A 83 11.46 -41.37 0.14
N ASP A 84 10.68 -42.21 0.82
CA ASP A 84 10.33 -43.57 0.38
C ASP A 84 9.02 -43.64 -0.42
N LYS A 85 8.32 -42.51 -0.61
CA LYS A 85 7.06 -42.48 -1.35
C LYS A 85 7.31 -42.59 -2.85
N ARG A 86 6.31 -43.13 -3.58
CA ARG A 86 6.38 -43.28 -5.04
C ARG A 86 6.53 -41.92 -5.71
N PRO A 87 7.44 -41.74 -6.68
CA PRO A 87 7.63 -40.45 -7.33
C PRO A 87 6.44 -40.10 -8.22
N ALA A 88 6.06 -38.83 -8.22
CA ALA A 88 5.01 -38.29 -9.07
C ALA A 88 5.35 -36.91 -9.62
N VAL A 89 4.74 -36.54 -10.75
CA VAL A 89 4.64 -35.15 -11.21
C VAL A 89 3.18 -34.76 -11.30
N ILE A 90 2.88 -33.49 -11.02
CA ILE A 90 1.54 -32.94 -11.13
C ILE A 90 1.55 -31.86 -12.21
N LEU A 91 0.65 -31.99 -13.18
CA LEU A 91 0.44 -31.02 -14.23
C LEU A 91 -0.98 -30.47 -14.14
N ASP A 92 -1.13 -29.16 -14.30
CA ASP A 92 -2.41 -28.62 -14.73
C ASP A 92 -2.80 -29.14 -16.13
N VAL A 93 -4.08 -29.01 -16.49
CA VAL A 93 -4.61 -29.42 -17.78
C VAL A 93 -4.69 -28.28 -18.77
N ASP A 94 -5.36 -27.19 -18.44
CA ASP A 94 -5.76 -26.18 -19.41
C ASP A 94 -4.63 -25.19 -19.64
N GLU A 95 -4.19 -24.99 -20.88
CA GLU A 95 -3.03 -24.17 -21.26
C GLU A 95 -1.68 -24.68 -20.73
N THR A 96 -1.71 -25.86 -20.08
CA THR A 96 -0.54 -26.59 -19.59
C THR A 96 -0.29 -27.86 -20.39
N VAL A 97 -1.27 -28.80 -20.48
CA VAL A 97 -1.16 -29.99 -21.34
C VAL A 97 -2.12 -29.98 -22.53
N LEU A 98 -3.31 -29.39 -22.37
CA LEU A 98 -4.30 -29.17 -23.44
C LEU A 98 -4.32 -27.71 -23.86
N ASN A 99 -4.23 -27.48 -25.16
CA ASN A 99 -4.39 -26.18 -25.78
C ASN A 99 -5.88 -25.91 -26.03
N ASN A 100 -6.45 -24.94 -25.31
CA ASN A 100 -7.85 -24.53 -25.45
C ASN A 100 -7.99 -23.16 -26.12
N SER A 101 -6.93 -22.67 -26.77
CA SER A 101 -6.96 -21.38 -27.46
C SER A 101 -8.05 -21.31 -28.55
N ASP A 102 -8.52 -22.43 -29.10
CA ASP A 102 -9.68 -22.48 -30.00
C ASP A 102 -10.99 -22.03 -29.33
N TYR A 103 -11.17 -22.34 -28.05
CA TYR A 103 -12.30 -21.81 -27.28
C TYR A 103 -12.18 -20.29 -27.13
N GLN A 104 -10.97 -19.77 -26.87
CA GLN A 104 -10.72 -18.33 -26.83
C GLN A 104 -10.90 -17.68 -28.21
N GLY A 105 -10.54 -18.38 -29.29
CA GLY A 105 -10.82 -17.95 -30.66
C GLY A 105 -12.32 -17.82 -30.92
N TRP A 106 -13.12 -18.76 -30.41
CA TRP A 106 -14.57 -18.67 -30.46
C TRP A 106 -15.12 -17.50 -29.63
N THR A 107 -14.64 -17.26 -28.40
CA THR A 107 -15.12 -16.12 -27.58
C THR A 107 -14.80 -14.79 -28.25
N VAL A 108 -13.60 -14.65 -28.83
CA VAL A 108 -13.21 -13.47 -29.61
C VAL A 108 -14.10 -13.28 -30.83
N HIS A 109 -14.35 -14.34 -31.61
CA HIS A 109 -15.17 -14.27 -32.82
C HIS A 109 -16.66 -13.99 -32.52
N ALA A 110 -17.18 -14.58 -31.45
CA ALA A 110 -18.58 -14.43 -31.04
C ALA A 110 -18.85 -13.18 -30.19
N GLY A 111 -17.81 -12.47 -29.75
CA GLY A 111 -17.94 -11.38 -28.76
C GLY A 111 -18.47 -11.87 -27.41
N ALA A 112 -18.22 -13.12 -27.06
CA ALA A 112 -18.71 -13.76 -25.84
C ALA A 112 -17.67 -13.67 -24.70
N GLU A 113 -18.14 -13.79 -23.45
CA GLU A 113 -17.28 -14.02 -22.29
C GLU A 113 -17.17 -15.53 -21.97
N PHE A 114 -16.24 -15.90 -21.10
CA PHE A 114 -16.18 -17.25 -20.56
C PHE A 114 -17.51 -17.64 -19.90
N GLY A 115 -18.03 -18.82 -20.24
CA GLY A 115 -19.23 -19.39 -19.63
C GLY A 115 -19.02 -20.88 -19.35
N SER A 116 -19.42 -21.33 -18.16
CA SER A 116 -19.24 -22.73 -17.75
C SER A 116 -19.99 -23.72 -18.65
N VAL A 117 -21.15 -23.34 -19.18
CA VAL A 117 -21.95 -24.17 -20.09
C VAL A 117 -21.24 -24.36 -21.42
N THR A 118 -20.80 -23.27 -22.06
CA THR A 118 -20.09 -23.29 -23.35
C THR A 118 -18.71 -23.93 -23.22
N TRP A 119 -18.03 -23.71 -22.09
CA TRP A 119 -16.78 -24.38 -21.76
C TRP A 119 -16.94 -25.90 -21.66
N ASN A 120 -17.98 -26.37 -20.98
CA ASN A 120 -18.25 -27.81 -20.89
C ASN A 120 -18.60 -28.39 -22.27
N GLN A 121 -19.32 -27.66 -23.11
CA GLN A 121 -19.57 -28.06 -24.50
C GLN A 121 -18.28 -28.17 -25.32
N TRP A 122 -17.32 -27.26 -25.13
CA TRP A 122 -15.99 -27.36 -25.73
C TRP A 122 -15.25 -28.61 -25.27
N CYS A 123 -15.21 -28.86 -23.96
CA CYS A 123 -14.56 -30.06 -23.40
C CYS A 123 -15.15 -31.36 -23.97
N GLU A 124 -16.48 -31.44 -24.13
CA GLU A 124 -17.15 -32.61 -24.69
C GLU A 124 -16.82 -32.88 -26.15
N GLN A 125 -16.33 -31.88 -26.89
CA GLN A 125 -15.89 -32.10 -28.26
C GLN A 125 -14.60 -32.92 -28.37
N ARG A 126 -13.78 -32.99 -27.30
CA ARG A 126 -12.50 -33.74 -27.27
C ARG A 126 -11.54 -33.31 -28.38
N LYS A 127 -11.53 -32.01 -28.70
CA LYS A 127 -10.78 -31.42 -29.81
C LYS A 127 -9.58 -30.57 -29.40
N ALA A 128 -9.34 -30.40 -28.10
CA ALA A 128 -8.18 -29.65 -27.65
C ALA A 128 -6.91 -30.37 -28.12
N GLU A 129 -5.94 -29.60 -28.62
CA GLU A 129 -4.64 -30.14 -29.05
C GLU A 129 -3.68 -30.26 -27.87
N ALA A 130 -2.58 -30.97 -28.04
CA ALA A 130 -1.53 -31.03 -27.02
C ALA A 130 -0.67 -29.75 -27.05
N ILE A 131 -0.36 -29.21 -25.87
CA ILE A 131 0.69 -28.20 -25.73
C ILE A 131 2.04 -28.83 -26.14
N ALA A 132 2.84 -28.08 -26.90
CA ALA A 132 4.08 -28.58 -27.48
C ALA A 132 5.08 -29.04 -26.40
N GLY A 133 5.54 -30.29 -26.49
CA GLY A 133 6.48 -30.91 -25.53
C GLY A 133 5.81 -31.65 -24.36
N ALA A 134 4.52 -31.43 -24.12
CA ALA A 134 3.81 -32.00 -22.98
C ALA A 134 3.67 -33.52 -23.07
N VAL A 135 3.31 -34.04 -24.25
CA VAL A 135 3.13 -35.49 -24.49
C VAL A 135 4.46 -36.22 -24.31
N GLU A 136 5.54 -35.69 -24.88
CA GLU A 136 6.88 -36.28 -24.78
C GLU A 136 7.39 -36.28 -23.34
N PHE A 137 7.20 -35.18 -22.60
CA PHE A 137 7.56 -35.09 -21.19
C PHE A 137 6.78 -36.09 -20.33
N CYS A 138 5.45 -36.14 -20.46
CA CYS A 138 4.63 -37.05 -19.67
C CYS A 138 4.98 -38.51 -19.94
N ASN A 139 5.19 -38.88 -21.21
CA ASN A 139 5.64 -40.23 -21.58
C ASN A 139 7.04 -40.55 -21.04
N TYR A 140 7.95 -39.57 -21.03
CA TYR A 140 9.27 -39.73 -20.42
C TYR A 140 9.18 -39.96 -18.91
N ALA A 141 8.36 -39.18 -18.21
CA ALA A 141 8.13 -39.33 -16.77
C ALA A 141 7.56 -40.72 -16.45
N SER A 142 6.51 -41.13 -17.17
CA SER A 142 5.90 -42.45 -17.02
C SER A 142 6.89 -43.61 -17.26
N LYS A 143 7.68 -43.54 -18.34
CA LYS A 143 8.73 -44.53 -18.63
C LYS A 143 9.86 -44.56 -17.60
N SER A 144 10.05 -43.47 -16.86
CA SER A 144 11.04 -43.37 -15.78
C SER A 144 10.52 -43.85 -14.43
N GLY A 145 9.31 -44.45 -14.39
CA GLY A 145 8.70 -44.91 -13.14
C GLY A 145 8.00 -43.82 -12.34
N VAL A 146 7.81 -42.63 -12.92
CA VAL A 146 7.15 -41.48 -12.26
C VAL A 146 5.68 -41.42 -12.64
N THR A 147 4.80 -41.37 -11.63
CA THR A 147 3.35 -41.28 -11.87
C THR A 147 2.95 -39.87 -12.30
N VAL A 148 2.22 -39.74 -13.41
CA VAL A 148 1.78 -38.45 -13.96
C VAL A 148 0.35 -38.16 -13.51
N PHE A 149 0.14 -37.11 -12.71
CA PHE A 149 -1.18 -36.63 -12.30
C PHE A 149 -1.61 -35.40 -13.11
N TYR A 150 -2.86 -35.40 -13.56
CA TYR A 150 -3.52 -34.28 -14.23
C TYR A 150 -4.50 -33.62 -13.25
N LEU A 151 -4.10 -32.48 -12.67
CA LEU A 151 -4.84 -31.78 -11.62
C LEU A 151 -5.44 -30.48 -12.14
N THR A 152 -6.75 -30.49 -12.40
CA THR A 152 -7.44 -29.42 -13.13
C THR A 152 -8.64 -28.84 -12.37
N ASN A 153 -9.00 -27.61 -12.71
CA ASN A 153 -10.23 -26.96 -12.27
C ASN A 153 -11.42 -27.16 -13.23
N ARG A 154 -11.29 -28.02 -14.26
CA ARG A 154 -12.45 -28.51 -15.02
C ARG A 154 -13.48 -29.17 -14.12
N ASP A 155 -14.76 -29.00 -14.49
CA ASP A 155 -15.89 -29.62 -13.81
C ASP A 155 -15.76 -31.15 -13.83
N ALA A 156 -16.11 -31.82 -12.72
CA ALA A 156 -16.12 -33.27 -12.64
C ALA A 156 -17.00 -33.92 -13.72
N LYS A 157 -18.03 -33.22 -14.22
CA LYS A 157 -18.90 -33.67 -15.32
C LYS A 157 -18.15 -33.94 -16.63
N VAL A 158 -17.09 -33.17 -16.91
CA VAL A 158 -16.29 -33.31 -18.15
C VAL A 158 -15.00 -34.09 -17.93
N LYS A 159 -14.89 -34.80 -16.80
CA LYS A 159 -13.71 -35.61 -16.46
C LYS A 159 -13.41 -36.66 -17.53
N GLU A 160 -14.41 -37.42 -17.95
CA GLU A 160 -14.20 -38.49 -18.93
C GLU A 160 -13.90 -37.93 -20.33
N ALA A 161 -14.58 -36.87 -20.76
CA ALA A 161 -14.23 -36.19 -22.00
C ALA A 161 -12.78 -35.67 -22.00
N THR A 162 -12.33 -35.11 -20.88
CA THR A 162 -10.95 -34.65 -20.74
C THR A 162 -9.95 -35.81 -20.78
N ARG A 163 -10.26 -36.92 -20.08
CA ARG A 163 -9.44 -38.14 -20.12
C ARG A 163 -9.35 -38.71 -21.53
N ASP A 164 -10.46 -38.79 -22.25
CA ASP A 164 -10.52 -39.28 -23.63
C ASP A 164 -9.67 -38.42 -24.56
N ASN A 165 -9.76 -37.09 -24.43
CA ASN A 165 -8.95 -36.16 -25.21
C ASN A 165 -7.45 -36.36 -24.95
N LEU A 166 -7.05 -36.49 -23.68
CA LEU A 166 -5.65 -36.73 -23.32
C LEU A 166 -5.15 -38.09 -23.83
N LYS A 167 -5.94 -39.16 -23.70
CA LYS A 167 -5.59 -40.48 -24.24
C LYS A 167 -5.44 -40.46 -25.76
N ALA A 168 -6.34 -39.77 -26.46
CA ALA A 168 -6.28 -39.64 -27.92
C ALA A 168 -5.00 -38.92 -28.39
N LEU A 169 -4.46 -38.01 -27.58
CA LEU A 169 -3.20 -37.30 -27.84
C LEU A 169 -1.95 -38.08 -27.38
N GLY A 170 -2.11 -39.25 -26.77
CA GLY A 170 -1.00 -40.11 -26.35
C GLY A 170 -0.43 -39.80 -24.96
N PHE A 171 -1.18 -39.12 -24.09
CA PHE A 171 -0.79 -38.92 -22.70
C PHE A 171 -0.93 -40.22 -21.87
N PRO A 172 0.04 -40.55 -21.01
CA PRO A 172 0.01 -41.77 -20.20
C PRO A 172 -0.98 -41.66 -19.02
N PHE A 173 -1.61 -42.78 -18.68
CA PHE A 173 -2.45 -42.92 -17.48
C PHE A 173 -1.97 -44.12 -16.68
N SER A 174 -2.05 -44.04 -15.35
CA SER A 174 -1.76 -45.18 -14.48
C SER A 174 -2.95 -46.16 -14.49
N ASP A 175 -2.65 -47.45 -14.55
CA ASP A 175 -3.63 -48.52 -14.34
C ASP A 175 -3.88 -48.79 -12.84
N GLU A 176 -3.03 -48.25 -11.96
CA GLU A 176 -3.08 -48.50 -10.51
C GLU A 176 -3.88 -47.45 -9.74
N VAL A 177 -3.82 -46.18 -10.17
CA VAL A 177 -4.47 -45.05 -9.49
C VAL A 177 -5.13 -44.12 -10.49
N ASP A 178 -6.25 -43.52 -10.10
CA ASP A 178 -6.90 -42.51 -10.93
C ASP A 178 -6.09 -41.21 -10.95
N THR A 179 -5.38 -40.97 -12.05
CA THR A 179 -4.51 -39.79 -12.21
C THR A 179 -5.24 -38.55 -12.75
N MET A 180 -6.53 -38.63 -13.08
CA MET A 180 -7.32 -37.49 -13.53
C MET A 180 -8.08 -36.88 -12.34
N ARG A 181 -7.65 -35.70 -11.89
CA ARG A 181 -8.17 -35.03 -10.68
C ARG A 181 -8.90 -33.72 -11.06
N PRO A 182 -10.22 -33.76 -11.34
CA PRO A 182 -11.00 -32.56 -11.64
C PRO A 182 -11.26 -31.70 -10.40
N ARG A 183 -11.98 -30.59 -10.59
CA ARG A 183 -12.46 -29.73 -9.51
C ARG A 183 -13.43 -30.47 -8.60
N THR A 184 -13.29 -30.24 -7.30
CA THR A 184 -14.26 -30.64 -6.28
C THR A 184 -15.20 -29.46 -5.98
N ASP A 185 -15.45 -29.20 -4.71
CA ASP A 185 -16.13 -28.05 -4.15
C ASP A 185 -15.34 -26.72 -4.24
N THR A 186 -14.01 -26.78 -4.42
CA THR A 186 -13.14 -25.60 -4.48
C THR A 186 -12.25 -25.59 -5.73
N SER A 187 -11.94 -24.39 -6.22
CA SER A 187 -10.90 -24.16 -7.25
C SER A 187 -9.48 -24.14 -6.68
N ASP A 188 -9.33 -24.07 -5.35
CA ASP A 188 -8.04 -24.28 -4.69
C ASP A 188 -7.57 -25.73 -4.94
N LYS A 189 -6.34 -25.85 -5.44
CA LYS A 189 -5.72 -27.14 -5.76
C LYS A 189 -4.96 -27.74 -4.58
N SER A 190 -4.69 -26.96 -3.53
CA SER A 190 -3.91 -27.38 -2.36
C SER A 190 -4.46 -28.64 -1.69
N PRO A 191 -5.77 -28.77 -1.42
CA PRO A 191 -6.32 -30.00 -0.82
C PRO A 191 -6.11 -31.25 -1.70
N ARG A 192 -6.15 -31.08 -3.02
CA ARG A 192 -5.96 -32.17 -3.98
C ARG A 192 -4.48 -32.52 -4.16
N ARG A 193 -3.57 -31.54 -4.13
CA ARG A 193 -2.12 -31.78 -4.04
C ARG A 193 -1.77 -32.52 -2.74
N ALA A 194 -2.31 -32.08 -1.61
CA ALA A 194 -2.12 -32.74 -0.32
C ALA A 194 -2.58 -34.20 -0.34
N ALA A 195 -3.72 -34.50 -0.98
CA ALA A 195 -4.20 -35.86 -1.14
C ALA A 195 -3.24 -36.74 -1.95
N ILE A 196 -2.60 -36.20 -3.01
CA ILE A 196 -1.57 -36.91 -3.78
C ILE A 196 -0.30 -37.11 -2.92
N CYS A 197 0.12 -36.10 -2.16
CA CYS A 197 1.31 -36.13 -1.30
C CYS A 197 1.26 -37.18 -0.17
N LYS A 198 0.07 -37.74 0.12
CA LYS A 198 -0.06 -38.84 1.08
C LYS A 198 0.68 -40.08 0.62
N ASP A 199 0.51 -40.46 -0.64
CA ASP A 199 1.03 -41.72 -1.20
C ASP A 199 2.21 -41.51 -2.16
N PHE A 200 2.44 -40.27 -2.59
CA PHE A 200 3.46 -39.92 -3.58
C PHE A 200 4.39 -38.80 -3.10
N ARG A 201 5.62 -38.81 -3.60
CA ARG A 201 6.57 -37.68 -3.53
C ARG A 201 6.46 -36.86 -4.80
N VAL A 202 6.02 -35.62 -4.69
CA VAL A 202 5.80 -34.76 -5.87
C VAL A 202 7.12 -34.11 -6.28
N LEU A 203 7.65 -34.53 -7.43
CA LEU A 203 8.95 -34.09 -7.94
C LEU A 203 8.88 -32.74 -8.66
N LEU A 204 7.80 -32.50 -9.41
CA LEU A 204 7.57 -31.26 -10.15
C LEU A 204 6.09 -30.88 -10.13
N LEU A 205 5.85 -29.57 -10.08
CA LEU A 205 4.56 -28.95 -10.43
C LEU A 205 4.73 -28.23 -11.77
N VAL A 206 3.80 -28.45 -12.69
CA VAL A 206 3.78 -27.82 -14.02
C VAL A 206 2.42 -27.17 -14.24
N GLY A 207 2.41 -25.90 -14.64
CA GLY A 207 1.17 -25.13 -14.76
C GLY A 207 1.37 -23.80 -15.49
N ASP A 208 0.28 -23.11 -15.82
CA ASP A 208 0.27 -21.76 -16.38
C ASP A 208 -0.24 -20.71 -15.37
N ALA A 209 -0.86 -21.14 -14.27
CA ALA A 209 -1.49 -20.29 -13.28
C ALA A 209 -0.87 -20.42 -11.89
N GLY A 210 -0.93 -19.34 -11.10
CA GLY A 210 -0.38 -19.30 -9.75
C GLY A 210 -0.86 -20.42 -8.82
N GLY A 211 -2.18 -20.69 -8.82
CA GLY A 211 -2.82 -21.74 -8.04
C GLY A 211 -2.38 -23.17 -8.37
N ASP A 212 -1.67 -23.39 -9.48
CA ASP A 212 -1.07 -24.69 -9.81
C ASP A 212 0.08 -25.02 -8.88
N PHE A 213 0.76 -23.98 -8.36
CA PHE A 213 1.93 -24.06 -7.51
C PHE A 213 1.60 -23.80 -6.03
N THR A 214 0.89 -22.70 -5.74
CA THR A 214 0.49 -22.32 -4.38
C THR A 214 -0.79 -21.47 -4.38
N SER A 215 -1.65 -21.67 -3.40
CA SER A 215 -2.85 -20.83 -3.20
C SER A 215 -2.52 -19.38 -2.85
N GLU A 216 -1.30 -19.09 -2.36
CA GLU A 216 -0.84 -17.72 -2.06
C GLU A 216 -0.84 -16.84 -3.32
N LEU A 217 -0.56 -17.43 -4.51
CA LEU A 217 -0.60 -16.72 -5.79
C LEU A 217 -2.02 -16.57 -6.35
N ASP A 218 -3.03 -17.04 -5.64
CA ASP A 218 -4.41 -17.08 -6.10
C ASP A 218 -5.29 -16.00 -5.45
N SER A 219 -4.69 -15.19 -4.56
CA SER A 219 -5.28 -14.07 -3.83
C SER A 219 -4.39 -12.82 -3.91
N GLY A 220 -4.93 -11.68 -3.49
CA GLY A 220 -4.18 -10.43 -3.38
C GLY A 220 -4.01 -9.65 -4.69
N SER A 221 -3.47 -8.44 -4.54
CA SER A 221 -3.21 -7.50 -5.63
C SER A 221 -2.08 -7.98 -6.56
N PRO A 222 -1.92 -7.40 -7.76
CA PRO A 222 -0.79 -7.72 -8.64
C PRO A 222 0.58 -7.52 -7.98
N TYR A 223 0.71 -6.59 -7.03
CA TYR A 223 1.94 -6.40 -6.26
C TYR A 223 2.17 -7.55 -5.27
N GLN A 224 1.17 -7.90 -4.46
CA GLN A 224 1.25 -9.02 -3.51
C GLN A 224 1.59 -10.34 -4.22
N ARG A 225 0.96 -10.61 -5.35
CA ARG A 225 1.24 -11.80 -6.17
C ARG A 225 2.69 -11.83 -6.68
N ARG A 226 3.27 -10.68 -7.05
CA ARG A 226 4.70 -10.59 -7.40
C ARG A 226 5.59 -10.90 -6.21
N LYS A 227 5.25 -10.42 -5.00
CA LYS A 227 6.00 -10.74 -3.78
C LYS A 227 5.97 -12.23 -3.45
N VAL A 228 4.84 -12.90 -3.65
CA VAL A 228 4.79 -14.37 -3.51
C VAL A 228 5.66 -15.06 -4.57
N ALA A 229 5.67 -14.56 -5.82
CA ALA A 229 6.57 -15.12 -6.84
C ALA A 229 8.06 -14.92 -6.47
N GLU A 230 8.43 -13.75 -5.92
CA GLU A 230 9.78 -13.44 -5.42
C GLU A 230 10.16 -14.32 -4.21
N LYS A 231 9.23 -14.58 -3.29
CA LYS A 231 9.41 -15.49 -2.14
C LYS A 231 9.85 -16.89 -2.58
N TYR A 232 9.36 -17.36 -3.73
CA TYR A 232 9.70 -18.66 -4.30
C TYR A 232 10.61 -18.55 -5.53
N ALA A 233 11.42 -17.48 -5.64
CA ALA A 233 12.31 -17.23 -6.77
C ALA A 233 13.16 -18.44 -7.17
N ASP A 234 13.74 -19.15 -6.19
CA ASP A 234 14.61 -20.30 -6.43
C ASP A 234 13.86 -21.57 -6.85
N TRP A 235 12.52 -21.59 -6.79
CA TRP A 235 11.71 -22.74 -7.19
C TRP A 235 11.30 -22.68 -8.65
N TRP A 236 11.17 -21.47 -9.22
CA TRP A 236 10.77 -21.28 -10.61
C TRP A 236 11.84 -21.80 -11.57
N GLY A 237 11.44 -22.65 -12.51
CA GLY A 237 12.35 -23.31 -13.44
C GLY A 237 13.17 -24.45 -12.82
N GLU A 238 13.03 -24.72 -11.52
CA GLU A 238 13.68 -25.85 -10.85
C GLU A 238 12.64 -26.90 -10.40
N ARG A 239 11.74 -26.51 -9.48
CA ARG A 239 10.65 -27.35 -8.95
C ARG A 239 9.32 -27.04 -9.60
N TRP A 240 9.13 -25.78 -9.97
CA TRP A 240 7.90 -25.22 -10.53
C TRP A 240 8.15 -24.78 -11.97
N ILE A 241 7.49 -25.44 -12.91
CA ILE A 241 7.63 -25.16 -14.34
C ILE A 241 6.40 -24.39 -14.81
N ILE A 242 6.59 -23.10 -15.05
CA ILE A 242 5.53 -22.19 -15.53
C ILE A 242 5.46 -22.19 -17.06
N LEU A 243 4.25 -22.22 -17.61
CA LEU A 243 3.96 -21.98 -19.02
C LEU A 243 3.35 -20.59 -19.24
N PRO A 244 3.59 -19.96 -20.40
CA PRO A 244 2.99 -18.66 -20.70
C PRO A 244 1.49 -18.83 -20.99
N ASN A 245 0.64 -18.10 -20.29
CA ASN A 245 -0.77 -17.93 -20.67
C ASN A 245 -1.19 -16.46 -20.58
N PRO A 246 -1.13 -15.71 -21.70
CA PRO A 246 -1.60 -14.32 -21.75
C PRO A 246 -3.09 -14.20 -22.04
N MET A 247 -3.81 -15.32 -22.30
CA MET A 247 -5.21 -15.27 -22.74
C MET A 247 -6.18 -15.01 -21.58
N TYR A 248 -5.89 -15.58 -20.40
CA TYR A 248 -6.68 -15.43 -19.19
C TYR A 248 -5.88 -15.85 -17.96
N GLY A 249 -6.45 -15.64 -16.77
CA GLY A 249 -5.93 -16.19 -15.51
C GLY A 249 -6.19 -15.25 -14.35
N LYS A 250 -5.81 -15.67 -13.14
CA LYS A 250 -5.98 -14.80 -11.97
C LYS A 250 -5.08 -13.56 -11.98
N TRP A 251 -4.04 -13.52 -12.83
CA TRP A 251 -3.25 -12.32 -13.07
C TRP A 251 -4.11 -11.19 -13.66
N GLU A 252 -5.11 -11.53 -14.49
CA GLU A 252 -6.06 -10.59 -15.06
C GLU A 252 -7.10 -10.18 -14.02
N SER A 253 -7.70 -11.16 -13.33
CA SER A 253 -8.77 -10.87 -12.37
C SER A 253 -8.32 -10.15 -11.11
N ALA A 254 -7.03 -10.24 -10.76
CA ALA A 254 -6.42 -9.44 -9.69
C ALA A 254 -6.45 -7.92 -9.98
N LEU A 255 -6.64 -7.49 -11.23
CA LEU A 255 -6.76 -6.07 -11.58
C LEU A 255 -8.12 -5.46 -11.18
N TYR A 256 -9.09 -6.31 -10.85
CA TYR A 256 -10.44 -5.92 -10.47
C TYR A 256 -10.96 -6.76 -9.30
N ASP A 257 -10.08 -7.06 -8.34
CA ASP A 257 -10.38 -7.72 -7.06
C ASP A 257 -11.11 -9.07 -7.18
N ASN A 258 -10.85 -9.80 -8.27
CA ASN A 258 -11.55 -11.04 -8.63
C ASN A 258 -13.08 -10.87 -8.74
N ASN A 259 -13.55 -9.66 -9.00
CA ASN A 259 -14.97 -9.38 -9.23
C ASN A 259 -15.38 -9.76 -10.66
N TYR A 260 -15.74 -11.03 -10.85
CA TYR A 260 -16.21 -11.55 -12.14
C TYR A 260 -17.57 -10.99 -12.57
N GLY A 261 -18.32 -10.33 -11.67
CA GLY A 261 -19.63 -9.73 -11.94
C GLY A 261 -19.58 -8.38 -12.67
N LEU A 262 -18.39 -7.80 -12.84
CA LEU A 262 -18.21 -6.58 -13.63
C LEU A 262 -18.54 -6.81 -15.11
N SER A 263 -19.06 -5.77 -15.75
CA SER A 263 -19.22 -5.75 -17.20
C SER A 263 -17.87 -5.77 -17.92
N VAL A 264 -17.86 -6.19 -19.19
CA VAL A 264 -16.67 -6.15 -20.06
C VAL A 264 -16.04 -4.75 -20.09
N THR A 265 -16.87 -3.70 -20.11
CA THR A 265 -16.40 -2.32 -20.11
C THR A 265 -15.70 -1.96 -18.80
N GLU A 266 -16.25 -2.33 -17.65
CA GLU A 266 -15.63 -2.07 -16.34
C GLU A 266 -14.30 -2.84 -16.19
N LYS A 267 -14.27 -4.12 -16.56
CA LYS A 267 -13.03 -4.92 -16.58
C LYS A 267 -11.97 -4.27 -17.47
N ARG A 268 -12.37 -3.77 -18.64
CA ARG A 268 -11.45 -3.05 -19.56
C ARG A 268 -10.93 -1.75 -18.94
N GLN A 269 -11.75 -1.00 -18.22
CA GLN A 269 -11.29 0.21 -17.53
C GLN A 269 -10.25 -0.12 -16.46
N SER A 270 -10.44 -1.18 -15.67
CA SER A 270 -9.44 -1.65 -14.69
C SER A 270 -8.11 -2.01 -15.37
N LYS A 271 -8.15 -2.68 -16.53
CA LYS A 271 -6.95 -3.01 -17.31
C LYS A 271 -6.24 -1.76 -17.84
N LEU A 272 -7.00 -0.79 -18.36
CA LEU A 272 -6.45 0.49 -18.84
C LEU A 272 -5.79 1.28 -17.70
N ALA A 273 -6.44 1.32 -16.53
CA ALA A 273 -5.90 1.98 -15.35
C ALA A 273 -4.60 1.34 -14.84
N ALA A 274 -4.46 0.02 -15.01
CA ALA A 274 -3.26 -0.72 -14.62
C ALA A 274 -2.11 -0.65 -15.67
N LEU A 275 -2.40 -0.22 -16.90
CA LEU A 275 -1.40 -0.18 -17.97
C LEU A 275 -0.40 0.95 -17.74
N ARG A 276 0.90 0.62 -17.74
CA ARG A 276 1.96 1.63 -17.78
C ARG A 276 2.19 2.06 -19.23
N TYR A 277 2.13 3.36 -19.52
CA TYR A 277 2.37 3.90 -20.85
C TYR A 277 3.29 5.12 -20.78
N ALA A 278 4.12 5.29 -21.81
CA ALA A 278 4.91 6.50 -21.99
C ALA A 278 4.03 7.61 -22.56
N ASN A 279 4.20 8.84 -22.07
CA ASN A 279 3.61 10.00 -22.71
C ASN A 279 4.42 10.33 -23.97
N ILE A 280 3.97 9.86 -25.14
CA ILE A 280 4.68 10.02 -26.42
C ILE A 280 4.86 11.49 -26.87
N ASN A 281 4.13 12.43 -26.26
CA ASN A 281 4.26 13.86 -26.52
C ASN A 281 5.26 14.54 -25.57
N ALA A 282 5.82 13.82 -24.59
CA ALA A 282 6.90 14.29 -23.75
C ALA A 282 8.25 14.15 -24.49
N PRO A 283 9.24 15.04 -24.25
CA PRO A 283 10.57 14.90 -24.83
C PRO A 283 11.19 13.55 -24.45
N ALA A 284 11.97 12.96 -25.37
CA ALA A 284 12.51 11.61 -25.25
C ALA A 284 13.27 11.39 -23.93
N GLU A 285 12.76 10.48 -23.10
CA GLU A 285 13.47 9.96 -21.93
C GLU A 285 14.38 8.78 -22.33
N PRO A 286 15.58 8.66 -21.72
CA PRO A 286 16.44 7.49 -21.92
C PRO A 286 15.78 6.19 -21.40
N PRO A 287 16.22 5.01 -21.88
CA PRO A 287 15.56 3.74 -21.60
C PRO A 287 15.52 3.42 -20.10
N ALA A 288 14.38 2.85 -19.66
CA ALA A 288 14.16 2.38 -18.30
C ALA A 288 15.13 1.23 -17.95
N VAL A 289 16.30 1.59 -17.43
CA VAL A 289 17.03 0.79 -16.45
C VAL A 289 16.23 0.89 -15.15
N ASP A 290 16.17 -0.17 -14.34
CA ASP A 290 15.68 -0.04 -12.96
C ASP A 290 16.36 1.19 -12.35
N PRO A 291 15.62 2.28 -12.09
CA PRO A 291 16.26 3.53 -11.77
C PRO A 291 16.91 3.34 -10.41
N LYS A 292 18.23 3.16 -10.43
CA LYS A 292 19.00 3.27 -9.20
C LYS A 292 18.83 4.72 -8.79
N PRO A 293 18.29 4.98 -7.59
CA PRO A 293 18.24 6.34 -7.07
C PRO A 293 19.63 6.94 -7.24
N ASN A 294 19.69 8.22 -7.66
CA ASN A 294 20.94 8.94 -7.72
C ASN A 294 21.71 8.65 -6.41
N PRO A 295 22.96 8.15 -6.44
CA PRO A 295 23.68 7.71 -5.24
C PRO A 295 23.89 8.86 -4.23
N MET A 296 23.59 10.09 -4.62
CA MET A 296 23.59 11.25 -3.75
C MET A 296 22.27 11.53 -3.04
N LEU A 297 21.16 10.91 -3.43
CA LEU A 297 19.92 10.94 -2.66
C LEU A 297 20.02 9.94 -1.50
N LYS A 298 19.90 10.43 -0.28
CA LYS A 298 19.88 9.60 0.93
C LYS A 298 18.47 9.19 1.33
N SER A 299 17.54 10.16 1.34
CA SER A 299 16.15 9.98 1.78
C SER A 299 15.20 10.94 1.06
N GLY A 300 13.96 10.51 0.88
CA GLY A 300 12.91 11.29 0.22
C GLY A 300 12.89 11.11 -1.30
N PRO A 301 12.31 12.06 -2.06
CA PRO A 301 11.64 13.25 -1.57
C PRO A 301 10.35 12.95 -0.80
N MET A 302 9.94 13.90 0.04
CA MET A 302 8.71 13.83 0.82
C MET A 302 7.92 15.13 0.66
N PRO A 303 6.71 15.10 0.08
CA PRO A 303 5.74 16.18 0.25
C PRO A 303 5.39 16.29 1.74
N ALA A 304 5.64 17.45 2.33
CA ALA A 304 5.34 17.70 3.74
C ALA A 304 3.85 18.06 3.91
N TYR A 305 3.51 19.31 4.18
CA TYR A 305 2.13 19.80 4.31
C TYR A 305 1.51 20.21 2.97
N ALA A 306 0.19 20.35 2.92
CA ALA A 306 -0.51 20.99 1.81
C ALA A 306 -1.43 22.12 2.30
N ASP A 307 -1.18 23.31 1.77
CA ASP A 307 -2.08 24.46 1.81
C ASP A 307 -2.90 24.52 0.53
N MET A 308 -3.81 25.50 0.47
CA MET A 308 -4.46 25.89 -0.78
C MET A 308 -3.47 26.45 -1.81
N THR A 309 -2.44 27.19 -1.38
CA THR A 309 -1.49 27.88 -2.29
C THR A 309 -0.04 27.47 -2.11
N GLY A 310 0.24 26.50 -1.24
CA GLY A 310 1.59 26.18 -0.87
C GLY A 310 1.78 24.75 -0.41
N THR A 311 3.02 24.31 -0.41
CA THR A 311 3.46 23.02 0.14
C THR A 311 4.95 23.10 0.45
N ALA A 312 5.54 22.03 0.95
CA ALA A 312 6.97 21.87 0.98
C ALA A 312 7.41 20.50 0.48
N ILE A 313 8.54 20.43 -0.22
CA ILE A 313 9.20 19.18 -0.61
C ILE A 313 10.51 19.06 0.16
N TRP A 314 10.61 18.02 0.99
CA TRP A 314 11.79 17.69 1.78
C TRP A 314 12.60 16.59 1.10
N LEU A 315 13.93 16.68 1.13
CA LEU A 315 14.81 15.53 0.85
C LEU A 315 16.16 15.69 1.56
N GLN A 316 16.91 14.60 1.64
CA GLN A 316 18.25 14.58 2.19
C GLN A 316 19.25 14.01 1.19
N THR A 317 20.40 14.66 1.06
CA THR A 317 21.53 14.18 0.26
C THR A 317 22.59 13.47 1.11
N THR A 318 23.43 12.64 0.50
CA THR A 318 24.50 11.93 1.23
C THR A 318 25.70 12.82 1.61
N LYS A 319 25.80 14.00 0.98
CA LYS A 319 26.84 15.01 1.19
C LYS A 319 26.35 16.38 0.68
N PRO A 320 27.01 17.50 1.01
CA PRO A 320 26.68 18.81 0.45
C PRO A 320 26.62 18.76 -1.08
N ALA A 321 25.53 19.30 -1.63
CA ALA A 321 25.16 19.18 -3.04
C ALA A 321 24.16 20.27 -3.43
N LYS A 322 24.18 20.67 -4.70
CA LYS A 322 23.13 21.51 -5.29
C LYS A 322 21.95 20.62 -5.65
N VAL A 323 20.77 20.96 -5.16
CA VAL A 323 19.51 20.30 -5.50
C VAL A 323 18.67 21.25 -6.34
N GLU A 324 18.10 20.72 -7.41
CA GLU A 324 17.21 21.45 -8.32
C GLU A 324 15.87 20.71 -8.38
N LEU A 325 14.79 21.43 -8.09
CA LEU A 325 13.42 20.95 -8.15
C LEU A 325 12.72 21.61 -9.33
N LYS A 326 12.18 20.80 -10.22
CA LYS A 326 11.31 21.24 -11.32
C LYS A 326 9.92 20.69 -11.09
N TYR A 327 8.89 21.52 -11.14
CA TYR A 327 7.50 21.10 -10.95
C TYR A 327 6.54 21.79 -11.94
N TRP A 328 5.40 21.15 -12.19
CA TRP A 328 4.36 21.63 -13.10
C TRP A 328 3.00 21.07 -12.68
N VAL A 329 1.92 21.77 -13.03
CA VAL A 329 0.55 21.27 -12.88
C VAL A 329 0.33 20.19 -13.94
N GLU A 330 -0.17 19.00 -13.57
CA GLU A 330 -0.26 17.86 -14.51
C GLU A 330 -1.13 18.16 -15.74
N THR A 331 -2.13 19.04 -15.60
CA THR A 331 -3.01 19.48 -16.70
C THR A 331 -2.41 20.58 -17.58
N LYS A 332 -1.28 21.16 -17.19
CA LYS A 332 -0.55 22.22 -17.91
C LYS A 332 0.98 21.96 -17.89
N PRO A 333 1.46 20.86 -18.49
CA PRO A 333 2.87 20.45 -18.42
C PRO A 333 3.85 21.45 -19.07
N GLU A 334 3.34 22.38 -19.88
CA GLU A 334 4.09 23.49 -20.47
C GLU A 334 4.41 24.61 -19.47
N GLU A 335 3.64 24.76 -18.39
CA GLU A 335 3.87 25.74 -17.33
C GLU A 335 4.78 25.11 -16.26
N VAL A 336 6.06 25.48 -16.31
CA VAL A 336 7.11 24.86 -15.47
C VAL A 336 7.72 25.89 -14.52
N TRP A 337 7.82 25.52 -13.26
CA TRP A 337 8.56 26.25 -12.24
C TRP A 337 9.82 25.49 -11.84
N ASN A 338 10.86 26.23 -11.48
CA ASN A 338 12.14 25.67 -11.06
C ASN A 338 12.61 26.37 -9.79
N GLU A 339 13.05 25.57 -8.82
CA GLU A 339 13.66 26.02 -7.57
C GLU A 339 15.01 25.34 -7.41
N SER A 340 15.95 25.99 -6.71
CA SER A 340 17.23 25.37 -6.39
C SER A 340 17.71 25.77 -5.00
N LEU A 341 18.29 24.80 -4.29
CA LEU A 341 18.86 24.97 -2.97
C LEU A 341 20.21 24.25 -2.89
N GLU A 342 21.09 24.70 -2.01
CA GLU A 342 22.31 23.99 -1.66
C GLU A 342 22.13 23.33 -0.30
N THR A 343 22.40 22.02 -0.25
CA THR A 343 22.48 21.26 1.00
C THR A 343 23.87 21.46 1.62
N SER A 344 23.94 21.48 2.95
CA SER A 344 25.20 21.68 3.68
C SER A 344 25.33 20.71 4.84
N LYS A 345 26.57 20.41 5.24
CA LYS A 345 26.84 19.52 6.37
C LYS A 345 26.26 20.05 7.70
N PRO A 346 26.33 21.35 8.02
CA PRO A 346 25.66 21.90 9.22
C PRO A 346 24.13 21.74 9.18
N GLY A 347 23.51 21.80 8.01
CA GLY A 347 22.07 21.53 7.81
C GLY A 347 21.75 20.06 7.58
N ASP A 348 22.61 19.14 8.04
CA ASP A 348 22.47 17.68 7.91
C ASP A 348 22.19 17.18 6.48
N CYS A 349 22.68 17.93 5.49
CA CYS A 349 22.46 17.70 4.07
C CYS A 349 20.97 17.67 3.67
N ILE A 350 20.11 18.38 4.39
CA ILE A 350 18.67 18.47 4.12
C ILE A 350 18.37 19.65 3.19
N ALA A 351 17.44 19.45 2.24
CA ALA A 351 16.83 20.51 1.45
C ALA A 351 15.31 20.53 1.70
N VAL A 352 14.75 21.72 1.92
CA VAL A 352 13.31 21.95 2.07
C VAL A 352 12.86 23.03 1.12
N PHE A 353 12.24 22.63 0.01
CA PHE A 353 11.67 23.54 -0.98
C PHE A 353 10.29 23.97 -0.51
N ARG A 354 10.13 25.23 -0.04
CA ARG A 354 8.82 25.79 0.31
C ARG A 354 8.20 26.45 -0.91
N LEU A 355 7.20 25.79 -1.48
CA LEU A 355 6.51 26.23 -2.69
C LEU A 355 5.31 27.10 -2.31
N SER A 356 5.07 28.16 -3.08
CA SER A 356 4.01 29.14 -2.83
C SER A 356 3.39 29.61 -4.15
N SER A 357 2.30 30.37 -4.08
CA SER A 357 1.58 30.90 -5.25
C SER A 357 1.07 29.80 -6.19
N LEU A 358 0.74 28.64 -5.62
CA LEU A 358 0.15 27.52 -6.34
C LEU A 358 -1.36 27.69 -6.51
N ASP A 359 -1.90 27.12 -7.59
CA ASP A 359 -3.34 27.06 -7.83
C ASP A 359 -4.02 26.09 -6.86
N PHE A 360 -5.24 26.42 -6.43
CA PHE A 360 -6.04 25.61 -5.51
C PHE A 360 -6.46 24.27 -6.12
N GLY A 361 -6.46 23.20 -5.33
CA GLY A 361 -7.00 21.90 -5.72
C GLY A 361 -6.29 21.26 -6.92
N THR A 362 -5.00 21.56 -7.10
CA THR A 362 -4.22 21.09 -8.24
C THR A 362 -3.30 19.94 -7.83
N THR A 363 -3.16 18.98 -8.74
CA THR A 363 -2.13 17.94 -8.67
C THR A 363 -0.94 18.39 -9.50
N CYS A 364 0.22 18.45 -8.86
CA CYS A 364 1.48 18.80 -9.50
C CYS A 364 2.39 17.58 -9.56
N ALA A 365 3.04 17.40 -10.70
CA ALA A 365 4.16 16.48 -10.83
C ALA A 365 5.47 17.24 -10.66
N TYR A 366 6.51 16.53 -10.20
CA TYR A 366 7.83 17.13 -10.06
C TYR A 366 8.97 16.16 -10.39
N SER A 367 10.14 16.73 -10.62
CA SER A 367 11.39 16.01 -10.90
C SER A 367 12.55 16.71 -10.18
N LEU A 368 13.59 15.94 -9.88
CA LEU A 368 14.74 16.41 -9.12
C LEU A 368 16.04 16.20 -9.89
N LYS A 369 17.00 17.09 -9.68
CA LYS A 369 18.42 16.87 -10.00
C LYS A 369 19.27 17.15 -8.77
N ILE A 370 20.34 16.37 -8.62
CA ILE A 370 21.37 16.58 -7.60
C ILE A 370 22.71 16.70 -8.32
N ASP A 371 23.40 17.83 -8.13
CA ASP A 371 24.62 18.21 -8.85
C ASP A 371 24.47 18.08 -10.39
N GLY A 372 23.30 18.46 -10.90
CA GLY A 372 22.94 18.40 -12.32
C GLY A 372 22.53 17.01 -12.84
N ALA A 373 22.73 15.94 -12.07
CA ALA A 373 22.30 14.59 -12.44
C ALA A 373 20.85 14.32 -12.02
N PRO A 374 19.99 13.75 -12.90
CA PRO A 374 18.61 13.45 -12.57
C PRO A 374 18.51 12.45 -11.42
N VAL A 375 17.43 12.56 -10.65
CA VAL A 375 17.02 11.58 -9.65
C VAL A 375 15.88 10.77 -10.26
N GLU A 376 16.18 9.53 -10.63
CA GLU A 376 15.19 8.60 -11.15
C GLU A 376 14.72 7.67 -10.01
N LEU A 377 13.40 7.51 -9.85
CA LEU A 377 12.78 6.69 -8.83
C LEU A 377 11.73 5.77 -9.46
N PRO A 378 11.47 4.58 -8.89
CA PRO A 378 10.55 3.60 -9.47
C PRO A 378 9.06 3.95 -9.29
N TYR A 379 8.75 5.17 -8.85
CA TYR A 379 7.41 5.68 -8.60
C TYR A 379 7.31 7.17 -8.99
N ALA A 380 6.10 7.60 -9.33
CA ALA A 380 5.84 8.99 -9.72
C ALA A 380 5.91 9.93 -8.53
N LEU A 381 6.48 11.12 -8.76
CA LEU A 381 6.63 12.18 -7.78
C LEU A 381 5.52 13.21 -7.96
N ARG A 382 4.62 13.30 -6.97
CA ARG A 382 3.47 14.19 -7.00
C ARG A 382 3.24 14.87 -5.66
N PHE A 383 2.61 16.03 -5.70
CA PHE A 383 2.00 16.67 -4.54
C PHE A 383 0.68 17.32 -4.97
N LYS A 384 -0.14 17.68 -3.99
CA LYS A 384 -1.46 18.26 -4.22
C LYS A 384 -1.68 19.46 -3.30
N THR A 385 -2.32 20.51 -3.82
CA THR A 385 -2.84 21.61 -3.01
C THR A 385 -4.30 21.37 -2.64
N GLN A 386 -4.75 21.97 -1.54
CA GLN A 386 -6.13 21.85 -1.12
C GLN A 386 -7.08 22.65 -2.03
N PRO A 387 -8.28 22.13 -2.35
CA PRO A 387 -9.28 22.87 -3.11
C PRO A 387 -9.89 24.00 -2.29
N LEU A 388 -10.18 25.12 -2.94
CA LEU A 388 -11.01 26.17 -2.35
C LEU A 388 -12.49 25.75 -2.40
N TRP A 389 -12.94 25.07 -1.35
CA TRP A 389 -14.30 24.49 -1.28
C TRP A 389 -15.27 25.37 -0.49
N GLN A 390 -14.77 26.16 0.47
CA GLN A 390 -15.57 26.98 1.36
C GLN A 390 -16.45 27.94 0.56
N TRP A 391 -17.74 27.98 0.92
CA TRP A 391 -18.77 28.83 0.31
C TRP A 391 -19.04 28.56 -1.18
N ARG A 392 -18.58 27.42 -1.71
CA ARG A 392 -18.73 27.06 -3.13
C ARG A 392 -19.37 25.70 -3.34
N MET A 393 -19.00 24.72 -2.52
CA MET A 393 -19.51 23.35 -2.59
C MET A 393 -19.58 22.71 -1.19
N ASP A 394 -20.20 21.53 -1.12
CA ASP A 394 -20.07 20.67 0.06
C ASP A 394 -18.60 20.34 0.33
N PRO A 395 -18.19 20.14 1.59
CA PRO A 395 -16.82 19.76 1.92
C PRO A 395 -16.44 18.46 1.20
N PRO A 396 -15.25 18.40 0.58
CA PRO A 396 -14.80 17.20 -0.11
C PRO A 396 -14.78 15.98 0.82
N ASP A 397 -15.14 14.83 0.27
CA ASP A 397 -14.83 13.55 0.88
C ASP A 397 -13.32 13.31 0.76
N PHE A 398 -12.70 12.82 1.83
CA PHE A 398 -11.30 12.47 1.84
C PHE A 398 -11.02 11.39 2.87
N SER A 399 -9.80 10.84 2.85
CA SER A 399 -9.33 9.94 3.90
C SER A 399 -7.86 10.18 4.19
N PHE A 400 -7.43 9.84 5.40
CA PHE A 400 -6.03 9.88 5.81
C PHE A 400 -5.67 8.60 6.55
N THR A 401 -4.40 8.19 6.43
CA THR A 401 -3.83 7.09 7.21
C THR A 401 -3.14 7.63 8.45
N LEU A 402 -3.02 6.81 9.49
CA LEU A 402 -2.37 7.19 10.74
C LEU A 402 -1.67 5.99 11.41
N GLY A 403 -0.67 6.27 12.25
CA GLY A 403 -0.05 5.28 13.12
C GLY A 403 1.16 5.83 13.87
N SER A 404 1.61 5.09 14.89
CA SER A 404 2.83 5.34 15.67
C SER A 404 3.73 4.10 15.72
N CYS A 405 4.90 4.25 16.34
CA CYS A 405 5.78 3.14 16.69
C CYS A 405 6.41 2.45 15.46
N LEU A 406 7.12 3.26 14.66
CA LEU A 406 7.95 2.86 13.52
C LEU A 406 9.38 2.53 13.99
N TYR A 407 9.64 1.26 14.24
CA TYR A 407 11.00 0.78 14.55
C TYR A 407 11.69 0.22 13.29
N VAL A 408 12.80 0.84 12.88
CA VAL A 408 13.68 0.34 11.81
C VAL A 408 14.90 -0.32 12.44
N ASN A 409 15.11 -1.61 12.15
CA ASN A 409 16.20 -2.41 12.71
C ASN A 409 17.58 -1.90 12.28
N GLU A 410 18.57 -2.11 13.16
CA GLU A 410 19.99 -1.88 12.90
C GLU A 410 20.79 -2.84 13.79
N PRO A 411 21.28 -3.99 13.27
CA PRO A 411 21.78 -5.08 14.12
C PRO A 411 22.89 -4.69 15.11
N ALA A 412 23.72 -3.69 14.79
CA ALA A 412 24.76 -3.20 15.69
C ALA A 412 24.21 -2.47 16.93
N PHE A 413 22.97 -2.01 16.88
CA PHE A 413 22.28 -1.26 17.91
C PHE A 413 21.04 -2.00 18.45
N ASP A 414 20.64 -3.10 17.83
CA ASP A 414 19.50 -3.90 18.27
C ASP A 414 19.87 -4.78 19.47
N ARG A 415 18.91 -5.00 20.37
CA ARG A 415 19.08 -5.92 21.50
C ARG A 415 19.30 -7.35 20.98
N PRO A 416 20.14 -8.17 21.66
CA PRO A 416 20.33 -9.57 21.25
C PRO A 416 19.01 -10.35 21.21
N GLY A 417 18.81 -11.15 20.16
CA GLY A 417 17.65 -12.02 20.01
C GLY A 417 16.78 -11.68 18.81
N LYS A 418 15.46 -11.88 18.94
CA LYS A 418 14.49 -11.51 17.91
C LYS A 418 14.51 -9.99 17.72
N PRO A 419 14.68 -9.47 16.49
CA PRO A 419 14.59 -8.04 16.24
C PRO A 419 13.27 -7.46 16.71
N TYR A 420 13.31 -6.25 17.26
CA TYR A 420 12.12 -5.56 17.74
C TYR A 420 11.23 -5.09 16.59
N GLY A 421 11.83 -4.63 15.49
CA GLY A 421 11.14 -4.26 14.27
C GLY A 421 10.78 -5.47 13.41
N SER A 422 9.55 -5.56 12.89
CA SER A 422 9.14 -6.61 11.94
C SER A 422 7.96 -6.20 11.06
N ASP A 423 7.51 -7.09 10.16
CA ASP A 423 6.39 -6.89 9.21
C ASP A 423 6.47 -5.57 8.41
N PHE A 424 7.65 -5.25 7.88
CA PHE A 424 7.90 -4.00 7.14
C PHE A 424 7.05 -3.84 5.87
N GLU A 425 6.46 -4.90 5.34
CA GLU A 425 5.43 -4.86 4.30
C GLU A 425 4.20 -4.02 4.69
N LEU A 426 3.98 -3.72 5.98
CA LEU A 426 2.96 -2.78 6.41
C LEU A 426 3.17 -1.37 5.82
N LEU A 427 4.43 -0.95 5.62
CA LEU A 427 4.74 0.34 4.99
C LEU A 427 4.32 0.36 3.52
N ASP A 428 4.34 -0.79 2.84
CA ASP A 428 3.81 -0.94 1.50
C ASP A 428 2.28 -0.83 1.49
N ALA A 429 1.60 -1.47 2.43
CA ALA A 429 0.14 -1.35 2.56
C ALA A 429 -0.29 0.10 2.84
N LEU A 430 0.44 0.83 3.68
CA LEU A 430 0.25 2.26 3.89
C LEU A 430 0.44 3.06 2.59
N ALA A 431 1.50 2.77 1.84
CA ALA A 431 1.78 3.44 0.57
C ALA A 431 0.74 3.12 -0.52
N ASP A 432 0.15 1.92 -0.50
CA ASP A 432 -0.87 1.47 -1.46
C ASP A 432 -2.29 1.97 -1.09
N ASP A 433 -2.55 2.32 0.17
CA ASP A 433 -3.85 2.87 0.58
C ASP A 433 -4.05 4.27 -0.05
N PRO A 434 -5.15 4.55 -0.78
CA PRO A 434 -5.35 5.81 -1.52
C PRO A 434 -5.80 6.97 -0.62
N ALA A 435 -5.13 7.15 0.52
CA ALA A 435 -5.35 8.26 1.44
C ALA A 435 -4.60 9.52 0.99
N GLU A 436 -5.18 10.69 1.31
CA GLU A 436 -4.66 12.00 0.91
C GLU A 436 -3.40 12.40 1.69
N PHE A 437 -3.29 11.99 2.96
CA PHE A 437 -2.11 12.26 3.78
C PHE A 437 -1.89 11.16 4.84
N MET A 438 -0.68 11.12 5.40
CA MET A 438 -0.30 10.29 6.54
C MET A 438 -0.12 11.16 7.78
N LEU A 439 -0.74 10.74 8.88
CA LEU A 439 -0.61 11.34 10.19
C LEU A 439 0.25 10.45 11.09
N TRP A 440 1.41 10.95 11.47
CA TRP A 440 2.38 10.30 12.32
C TRP A 440 2.11 10.67 13.77
N LEU A 441 1.74 9.69 14.59
CA LEU A 441 1.20 9.91 15.93
C LEU A 441 2.28 9.90 17.02
N GLY A 442 3.56 9.72 16.66
CA GLY A 442 4.66 9.58 17.62
C GLY A 442 5.42 8.27 17.45
N ASP A 443 6.59 8.16 18.07
CA ASP A 443 7.54 7.06 17.86
C ASP A 443 7.78 6.79 16.36
N ASN A 444 7.89 7.87 15.60
CA ASN A 444 8.19 7.87 14.17
C ASN A 444 9.63 7.40 13.90
N THR A 445 10.48 7.42 14.93
CA THR A 445 11.81 6.84 14.98
C THR A 445 12.22 6.53 16.42
N TYR A 446 13.07 5.53 16.62
CA TYR A 446 13.52 5.12 17.95
C TYR A 446 14.95 5.53 18.24
N THR A 447 15.15 6.63 18.98
CA THR A 447 16.47 6.94 19.55
C THR A 447 16.86 5.88 20.58
N ARG A 448 18.14 5.49 20.55
CA ARG A 448 18.69 4.41 21.38
C ARG A 448 19.78 4.92 22.31
N GLU A 449 20.28 4.07 23.18
CA GLU A 449 21.29 4.40 24.19
C GLU A 449 22.47 5.23 23.65
N PRO A 450 23.03 4.95 22.44
CA PRO A 450 24.11 5.75 21.86
C PRO A 450 23.65 7.10 21.28
N ASP A 451 22.36 7.26 20.99
CA ASP A 451 21.79 8.40 20.27
C ASP A 451 21.41 9.54 21.23
N TRP A 452 21.01 9.22 22.47
CA TRP A 452 20.37 10.15 23.43
C TRP A 452 21.22 11.29 23.95
N ASN A 453 22.54 11.20 23.86
CA ASN A 453 23.45 12.11 24.57
C ASN A 453 24.11 13.16 23.66
N SER A 454 23.69 13.26 22.39
CA SER A 454 24.18 14.30 21.48
C SER A 454 23.19 14.58 20.35
N GLU A 455 23.13 15.84 19.87
CA GLU A 455 22.35 16.19 18.67
C GLU A 455 22.76 15.33 17.46
N SER A 456 24.05 15.01 17.32
CA SER A 456 24.54 14.13 16.24
C SER A 456 23.99 12.71 16.32
N GLY A 457 23.77 12.17 17.52
CA GLY A 457 23.18 10.86 17.74
C GLY A 457 21.71 10.84 17.34
N ILE A 458 20.95 11.86 17.80
CA ILE A 458 19.55 12.04 17.41
C ILE A 458 19.43 12.16 15.87
N ARG A 459 20.22 13.04 15.24
CA ARG A 459 20.25 13.19 13.78
C ARG A 459 20.62 11.90 13.06
N TYR A 460 21.60 11.16 13.54
CA TYR A 460 21.98 9.85 12.97
C TYR A 460 20.76 8.93 12.90
N ARG A 461 20.03 8.79 14.01
CA ARG A 461 18.87 7.91 14.07
C ARG A 461 17.75 8.34 13.14
N TYR A 462 17.40 9.63 13.10
CA TYR A 462 16.42 10.15 12.14
C TYR A 462 16.85 9.86 10.69
N ALA A 463 18.12 10.11 10.37
CA ALA A 463 18.65 9.87 9.03
C ALA A 463 18.65 8.38 8.65
N HIS A 464 18.95 7.49 9.60
CA HIS A 464 18.91 6.04 9.42
C HIS A 464 17.49 5.55 9.13
N THR A 465 16.54 5.90 10.00
CA THR A 465 15.13 5.53 9.84
C THR A 465 14.57 6.06 8.53
N ARG A 466 14.85 7.33 8.19
CA ARG A 466 14.41 7.96 6.94
C ARG A 466 15.05 7.38 5.69
N ALA A 467 16.23 6.78 5.77
CA ALA A 467 16.91 6.16 4.64
C ALA A 467 16.44 4.72 4.38
N TYR A 468 15.54 4.18 5.21
CA TYR A 468 15.02 2.83 5.02
C TYR A 468 14.34 2.68 3.64
N PRO A 469 14.77 1.76 2.76
CA PRO A 469 14.23 1.65 1.41
C PRO A 469 12.71 1.43 1.35
N GLY A 470 12.16 0.63 2.26
CA GLY A 470 10.71 0.37 2.33
C GLY A 470 9.87 1.59 2.73
N LEU A 471 10.48 2.63 3.31
CA LEU A 471 9.80 3.86 3.69
C LEU A 471 9.72 4.88 2.53
N GLN A 472 10.62 4.81 1.55
CA GLN A 472 10.76 5.86 0.52
C GLN A 472 9.50 6.07 -0.30
N ARG A 473 8.80 4.98 -0.65
CA ARG A 473 7.57 5.03 -1.45
C ARG A 473 6.43 5.72 -0.69
N LEU A 474 6.29 5.43 0.60
CA LEU A 474 5.31 6.07 1.47
C LEU A 474 5.61 7.57 1.59
N LEU A 475 6.88 7.94 1.84
CA LEU A 475 7.30 9.34 1.95
C LEU A 475 7.01 10.14 0.68
N ALA A 476 7.21 9.53 -0.49
CA ALA A 476 7.13 10.26 -1.76
C ALA A 476 5.71 10.47 -2.30
N ASN A 477 4.72 9.69 -1.85
CA ASN A 477 3.45 9.58 -2.56
C ASN A 477 2.30 10.42 -1.99
N ARG A 478 2.46 11.03 -0.80
CA ARG A 478 1.44 11.85 -0.15
C ARG A 478 2.04 12.86 0.81
N GLN A 479 1.19 13.70 1.40
CA GLN A 479 1.54 14.66 2.43
C GLN A 479 1.71 13.98 3.79
N HIS A 480 2.60 14.52 4.62
CA HIS A 480 2.92 13.99 5.94
C HIS A 480 2.85 15.06 7.02
N TYR A 481 2.11 14.76 8.09
CA TYR A 481 2.01 15.57 9.30
C TYR A 481 2.43 14.72 10.49
N ALA A 482 3.22 15.27 11.40
CA ALA A 482 3.80 14.51 12.51
C ALA A 482 3.75 15.26 13.83
N VAL A 483 3.52 14.50 14.89
CA VAL A 483 3.89 14.83 16.26
C VAL A 483 4.87 13.78 16.76
N TRP A 484 5.64 14.08 17.80
CA TRP A 484 6.50 13.09 18.44
C TRP A 484 5.78 12.34 19.56
N ASP A 485 6.45 11.29 20.02
CA ASP A 485 6.32 10.76 21.36
C ASP A 485 7.73 10.64 22.01
N ASP A 486 7.89 9.89 23.10
CA ASP A 486 9.14 9.79 23.85
C ASP A 486 10.32 9.36 22.97
N HIS A 487 10.18 8.36 22.10
CA HIS A 487 11.34 7.81 21.40
C HIS A 487 11.91 8.71 20.28
N ASP A 488 11.12 9.67 19.78
CA ASP A 488 11.59 10.73 18.88
C ASP A 488 12.11 11.97 19.62
N TYR A 489 11.74 12.09 20.90
CA TYR A 489 12.10 13.17 21.81
C TYR A 489 13.39 12.86 22.59
N GLY A 490 13.55 11.64 23.10
CA GLY A 490 14.64 11.19 23.97
C GLY A 490 14.54 9.70 24.37
N PRO A 491 15.13 9.31 25.51
CA PRO A 491 14.95 7.98 26.11
C PRO A 491 13.48 7.62 26.38
N ASN A 492 13.23 6.33 26.64
CA ASN A 492 11.91 5.82 27.04
C ASN A 492 11.31 6.63 28.22
N ASP A 493 10.02 6.94 28.12
CA ASP A 493 9.23 7.75 29.05
C ASP A 493 9.77 9.18 29.29
N SER A 494 10.54 9.75 28.36
CA SER A 494 11.13 11.08 28.57
C SER A 494 10.08 12.18 28.81
N ASP A 495 10.51 13.18 29.58
CA ASP A 495 9.71 14.33 30.01
C ASP A 495 10.53 15.63 29.94
N ARG A 496 10.00 16.75 30.44
CA ARG A 496 10.65 18.08 30.37
C ARG A 496 12.05 18.15 30.98
N SER A 497 12.46 17.15 31.77
CA SER A 497 13.80 17.04 32.36
C SER A 497 14.87 16.55 31.37
N TYR A 498 14.48 16.08 30.18
CA TYR A 498 15.44 15.63 29.16
C TYR A 498 16.41 16.77 28.76
N PRO A 499 17.74 16.62 28.96
CA PRO A 499 18.68 17.72 28.78
C PRO A 499 18.80 18.25 27.35
N LEU A 500 18.49 17.42 26.35
CA LEU A 500 18.61 17.78 24.92
C LEU A 500 17.26 18.08 24.27
N LYS A 501 16.26 18.51 25.04
CA LYS A 501 14.93 18.78 24.48
C LYS A 501 14.92 19.84 23.38
N GLU A 502 15.80 20.84 23.46
CA GLU A 502 15.90 21.89 22.44
C GLU A 502 16.48 21.33 21.13
N GLU A 503 17.51 20.48 21.23
CA GLU A 503 18.09 19.72 20.12
C GLU A 503 17.03 18.82 19.50
N ALA A 504 16.26 18.08 20.31
CA ALA A 504 15.18 17.22 19.84
C ALA A 504 14.15 18.02 19.03
N LEU A 505 13.69 19.19 19.53
CA LEU A 505 12.78 20.08 18.81
C LEU A 505 13.35 20.53 17.46
N ARG A 506 14.63 20.91 17.43
CA ARG A 506 15.31 21.31 16.18
C ARG A 506 15.39 20.15 15.19
N VAL A 507 15.84 18.97 15.64
CA VAL A 507 15.97 17.79 14.77
C VAL A 507 14.62 17.33 14.26
N PHE A 508 13.60 17.25 15.12
CA PHE A 508 12.24 16.92 14.68
C PHE A 508 11.76 17.90 13.60
N SER A 509 11.95 19.20 13.80
CA SER A 509 11.55 20.25 12.86
C SER A 509 12.28 20.18 11.51
N ASP A 510 13.56 19.78 11.53
CA ASP A 510 14.38 19.63 10.31
C ASP A 510 13.90 18.43 9.45
N TYR A 511 13.44 17.35 10.09
CA TYR A 511 13.01 16.13 9.42
C TYR A 511 11.52 16.11 9.07
N TRP A 512 10.69 16.82 9.83
CA TRP A 512 9.26 16.96 9.60
C TRP A 512 8.90 18.42 9.35
N PRO A 513 9.07 18.96 8.12
CA PRO A 513 8.71 20.34 7.87
C PRO A 513 7.21 20.59 8.08
N ALA A 514 6.87 21.54 8.94
CA ALA A 514 5.52 22.04 9.11
C ALA A 514 5.39 23.49 8.62
N HIS A 515 4.16 24.00 8.59
CA HIS A 515 3.91 25.44 8.49
C HIS A 515 4.54 26.20 9.66
N ARG A 516 4.27 25.69 10.86
CA ARG A 516 4.75 26.23 12.12
C ARG A 516 4.62 25.17 13.21
N TYR A 517 5.66 25.05 14.00
CA TYR A 517 5.63 24.37 15.28
C TYR A 517 5.53 25.40 16.40
N GLY A 518 4.80 25.05 17.45
CA GLY A 518 4.57 25.88 18.61
C GLY A 518 3.79 27.16 18.30
N ALA A 519 3.73 28.03 19.30
CA ALA A 519 3.17 29.38 19.18
C ALA A 519 4.24 30.44 19.50
N PRO A 520 4.04 31.72 19.15
CA PRO A 520 5.01 32.77 19.48
C PRO A 520 5.37 32.77 20.98
N GLY A 521 6.62 32.44 21.31
CA GLY A 521 7.11 32.35 22.69
C GLY A 521 6.77 31.05 23.44
N ILE A 522 6.09 30.10 22.79
CA ILE A 522 5.65 28.83 23.37
C ILE A 522 6.21 27.68 22.50
N PRO A 523 7.41 27.16 22.83
CA PRO A 523 8.06 26.10 22.06
C PRO A 523 7.39 24.73 22.24
N GLY A 524 7.57 23.86 21.25
CA GLY A 524 7.06 22.50 21.20
C GLY A 524 6.70 22.11 19.76
N VAL A 525 6.47 20.83 19.51
CA VAL A 525 6.06 20.32 18.17
C VAL A 525 4.55 20.38 17.94
N PHE A 526 3.79 20.98 18.86
CA PHE A 526 2.35 21.16 18.68
C PHE A 526 2.08 22.06 17.46
N GLN A 527 1.02 21.73 16.72
CA GLN A 527 0.65 22.42 15.48
C GLN A 527 -0.83 22.24 15.17
N ARG A 528 -1.35 23.08 14.26
CA ARG A 528 -2.72 22.99 13.76
C ARG A 528 -2.74 23.14 12.24
N PHE A 529 -3.60 22.38 11.57
CA PHE A 529 -3.95 22.57 10.16
C PHE A 529 -5.38 22.11 9.88
N GLU A 530 -5.95 22.58 8.77
CA GLU A 530 -7.25 22.13 8.27
C GLU A 530 -7.06 21.26 7.03
N TRP A 531 -7.86 20.21 6.89
CA TRP A 531 -8.02 19.46 5.64
C TRP A 531 -9.50 19.25 5.36
N GLY A 532 -9.99 19.83 4.26
CA GLY A 532 -11.44 19.82 4.00
C GLY A 532 -12.19 20.54 5.12
N ASP A 533 -13.16 19.87 5.75
CA ASP A 533 -13.92 20.36 6.91
C ASP A 533 -13.50 19.75 8.25
N VAL A 534 -12.24 19.29 8.34
CA VAL A 534 -11.66 18.75 9.56
C VAL A 534 -10.47 19.61 9.97
N GLU A 535 -10.45 20.01 11.23
CA GLU A 535 -9.30 20.62 11.85
C GLU A 535 -8.52 19.58 12.65
N ILE A 536 -7.22 19.49 12.39
CA ILE A 536 -6.30 18.62 13.11
C ILE A 536 -5.47 19.50 14.05
N ILE A 537 -5.55 19.22 15.35
CA ILE A 537 -4.84 19.93 16.42
C ILE A 537 -3.90 18.92 17.09
N MET A 538 -2.60 19.01 16.77
CA MET A 538 -1.58 18.09 17.28
C MET A 538 -0.90 18.71 18.50
N LEU A 539 -0.76 17.93 19.57
CA LEU A 539 -0.25 18.33 20.88
C LEU A 539 1.09 17.67 21.17
N ASP A 540 2.03 18.46 21.70
CA ASP A 540 3.29 17.99 22.28
C ASP A 540 3.07 17.55 23.73
N ASP A 541 3.20 16.26 24.02
CA ASP A 541 3.01 15.65 25.34
C ASP A 541 4.32 15.35 26.08
N ARG A 542 5.46 15.85 25.58
CA ARG A 542 6.80 15.60 26.16
C ARG A 542 7.47 16.87 26.66
N TRP A 543 7.37 17.97 25.90
CA TRP A 543 8.15 19.18 26.16
C TRP A 543 7.88 19.85 27.52
N TYR A 544 6.61 19.89 27.91
CA TYR A 544 6.13 20.52 29.16
C TYR A 544 5.83 19.50 30.27
N ARG A 545 5.88 18.21 29.93
CA ARG A 545 5.46 17.13 30.80
C ARG A 545 6.29 17.09 32.06
N SER A 546 5.61 17.04 33.19
CA SER A 546 6.21 16.90 34.51
C SER A 546 6.89 15.55 34.64
N PRO A 547 7.96 15.44 35.46
CA PRO A 547 8.58 14.15 35.71
C PRO A 547 7.56 13.07 36.07
N ASN A 548 7.72 11.87 35.50
CA ASN A 548 6.70 10.81 35.62
C ASN A 548 6.38 10.48 37.08
N ASP A 549 7.42 10.37 37.91
CA ASP A 549 7.32 10.09 39.35
C ASP A 549 7.02 11.33 40.20
N ALA A 550 6.79 12.50 39.60
CA ALA A 550 6.39 13.69 40.34
C ALA A 550 5.05 13.43 41.08
N PRO A 551 4.91 13.89 42.34
CA PRO A 551 3.66 13.77 43.08
C PRO A 551 2.47 14.33 42.30
N LEU A 552 1.31 13.70 42.45
CA LEU A 552 0.04 14.20 41.88
C LEU A 552 -0.43 15.43 42.65
N THR A 553 0.12 16.60 42.30
CA THR A 553 -0.35 17.92 42.75
C THR A 553 -1.05 18.65 41.60
N ASP A 554 -1.71 19.76 41.90
CA ASP A 554 -2.37 20.60 40.89
C ASP A 554 -1.41 21.15 39.82
N ASP A 555 -0.10 21.20 40.14
CA ASP A 555 0.95 21.65 39.23
C ASP A 555 1.49 20.53 38.31
N LYS A 556 1.09 19.27 38.52
CA LYS A 556 1.50 18.17 37.63
C LYS A 556 0.74 18.29 36.31
N THR A 557 1.49 18.31 35.22
CA THR A 557 0.99 18.62 33.88
C THR A 557 1.73 17.80 32.82
N MET A 558 1.04 17.45 31.74
CA MET A 558 1.58 16.86 30.51
C MET A 558 1.84 17.95 29.47
N PHE A 559 0.85 18.80 29.19
CA PHE A 559 0.91 19.80 28.11
C PHE A 559 1.42 21.18 28.56
N GLY A 560 1.32 21.49 29.85
CA GLY A 560 1.63 22.81 30.40
C GLY A 560 0.56 23.86 30.11
N ASP A 561 0.45 24.85 30.99
CA ASP A 561 -0.62 25.88 30.91
C ASP A 561 -0.64 26.66 29.60
N ALA A 562 0.53 26.97 29.04
CA ALA A 562 0.65 27.78 27.83
C ALA A 562 0.10 27.03 26.60
N GLN A 563 0.39 25.74 26.47
CA GLN A 563 -0.12 24.91 25.38
C GLN A 563 -1.60 24.58 25.57
N LEU A 564 -2.06 24.36 26.82
CA LEU A 564 -3.48 24.17 27.10
C LEU A 564 -4.30 25.40 26.73
N LEU A 565 -3.84 26.60 27.11
CA LEU A 565 -4.50 27.83 26.70
C LEU A 565 -4.54 27.95 25.17
N TRP A 566 -3.43 27.63 24.49
CA TRP A 566 -3.39 27.61 23.04
C TRP A 566 -4.41 26.62 22.44
N LEU A 567 -4.53 25.40 22.98
CA LEU A 567 -5.51 24.39 22.56
C LEU A 567 -6.94 24.92 22.73
N PHE A 568 -7.24 25.51 23.88
CA PHE A 568 -8.54 26.10 24.19
C PHE A 568 -8.91 27.22 23.22
N ASP A 569 -7.95 28.09 22.90
CA ASP A 569 -8.13 29.13 21.89
C ASP A 569 -8.38 28.53 20.50
N GLN A 570 -7.68 27.45 20.11
CA GLN A 570 -7.91 26.77 18.83
C GLN A 570 -9.32 26.15 18.75
N LEU A 571 -9.76 25.50 19.83
CA LEU A 571 -11.08 24.88 19.90
C LEU A 571 -12.22 25.90 19.81
N LEU A 572 -12.07 27.07 20.46
CA LEU A 572 -13.03 28.16 20.39
C LEU A 572 -13.07 28.84 19.01
N ASP A 573 -11.92 28.97 18.36
CA ASP A 573 -11.80 29.58 17.04
C ASP A 573 -12.33 28.67 15.91
N SER A 574 -12.25 27.35 16.08
CA SER A 574 -12.52 26.40 15.01
C SER A 574 -14.00 26.31 14.60
N HIS A 575 -14.24 26.50 13.30
CA HIS A 575 -15.54 26.28 12.65
C HIS A 575 -15.63 24.97 11.86
N ALA A 576 -14.62 24.09 11.99
CA ALA A 576 -14.60 22.80 11.32
C ALA A 576 -15.72 21.87 11.82
N THR A 577 -16.19 20.98 10.94
CA THR A 577 -17.19 19.96 11.28
C THR A 577 -16.66 19.00 12.34
N PHE A 578 -15.39 18.59 12.19
CA PHE A 578 -14.70 17.76 13.16
C PHE A 578 -13.42 18.46 13.63
N LYS A 579 -13.13 18.32 14.93
CA LYS A 579 -11.92 18.83 15.59
C LYS A 579 -11.19 17.63 16.15
N VAL A 580 -10.07 17.27 15.54
CA VAL A 580 -9.32 16.07 15.89
C VAL A 580 -8.10 16.46 16.72
N ILE A 581 -8.12 16.11 18.00
CA ILE A 581 -7.01 16.35 18.92
C ILE A 581 -6.08 15.15 18.87
N VAL A 582 -4.78 15.38 18.63
CA VAL A 582 -3.78 14.33 18.44
C VAL A 582 -2.70 14.47 19.51
N GLY A 583 -2.35 13.38 20.20
CA GLY A 583 -1.21 13.31 21.12
C GLY A 583 -0.37 12.05 20.89
N GLY A 584 0.85 12.01 21.42
CA GLY A 584 1.72 10.84 21.39
C GLY A 584 1.12 9.68 22.19
N GLY A 585 0.85 9.93 23.46
CA GLY A 585 0.23 9.01 24.40
C GLY A 585 -1.30 9.11 24.49
N GLN A 586 -1.89 8.13 25.19
CA GLN A 586 -3.34 8.07 25.39
C GLN A 586 -3.87 9.20 26.31
N MET A 587 -5.04 9.74 25.97
CA MET A 587 -5.62 10.90 26.64
C MET A 587 -6.87 10.58 27.51
N LEU A 588 -7.76 9.70 27.05
CA LEU A 588 -9.03 9.38 27.71
C LEU A 588 -8.96 8.09 28.55
N ASN A 589 -7.97 7.22 28.32
CA ASN A 589 -7.92 5.91 28.97
C ASN A 589 -7.89 6.03 30.51
N PRO A 590 -8.83 5.42 31.26
CA PRO A 590 -8.85 5.40 32.72
C PRO A 590 -8.03 4.25 33.33
N LEU A 591 -7.50 3.34 32.52
CA LEU A 591 -6.55 2.33 32.98
C LEU A 591 -5.14 2.89 32.87
N HIS A 592 -4.43 2.90 34.00
CA HIS A 592 -3.16 3.59 34.19
C HIS A 592 -2.06 2.59 34.57
N PHE A 593 -1.65 1.76 33.61
CA PHE A 593 -0.54 0.81 33.80
C PHE A 593 0.78 1.27 33.19
N TYR A 594 0.70 2.29 32.34
CA TYR A 594 1.76 2.91 31.56
C TYR A 594 1.46 4.39 31.46
N GLU A 595 2.39 5.15 30.91
CA GLU A 595 2.23 6.59 30.81
C GLU A 595 1.08 7.07 29.92
N GLY A 596 0.47 8.19 30.31
CA GLY A 596 -0.53 8.90 29.53
C GLY A 596 -1.17 10.03 30.32
N LEU A 597 -2.04 10.82 29.68
CA LEU A 597 -2.76 11.91 30.36
C LEU A 597 -3.67 11.38 31.47
N GLY A 598 -4.03 10.10 31.38
CA GLY A 598 -4.73 9.38 32.41
C GLY A 598 -4.09 9.49 33.80
N ASP A 599 -2.76 9.54 33.88
CA ASP A 599 -2.02 9.71 35.13
C ASP A 599 -2.15 11.12 35.74
N ILE A 600 -2.75 12.06 35.00
CA ILE A 600 -2.94 13.46 35.38
C ILE A 600 -4.44 13.81 35.27
N PRO A 601 -5.30 13.20 36.12
CA PRO A 601 -6.75 13.28 35.99
C PRO A 601 -7.29 14.72 36.07
N ALA A 602 -6.61 15.62 36.80
CA ALA A 602 -6.99 17.03 36.88
C ALA A 602 -6.86 17.74 35.52
N GLU A 603 -5.78 17.50 34.78
CA GLU A 603 -5.55 18.09 33.46
C GLU A 603 -6.48 17.48 32.40
N ARG A 604 -6.68 16.16 32.44
CA ARG A 604 -7.70 15.49 31.62
C ARG A 604 -9.08 16.11 31.83
N LYS A 605 -9.47 16.30 33.09
CA LYS A 605 -10.75 16.90 33.45
C LYS A 605 -10.86 18.33 32.92
N ARG A 606 -9.80 19.14 33.06
CA ARG A 606 -9.76 20.52 32.55
C ARG A 606 -10.02 20.57 31.04
N ILE A 607 -9.48 19.65 30.25
CA ILE A 607 -9.75 19.56 28.81
C ILE A 607 -11.19 19.16 28.53
N THR A 608 -11.69 18.10 29.18
CA THR A 608 -13.05 17.61 28.95
C THR A 608 -14.11 18.62 29.41
N ASP A 609 -13.91 19.27 30.55
CA ASP A 609 -14.78 20.33 31.07
C ASP A 609 -14.80 21.51 30.11
N PHE A 610 -13.64 21.94 29.60
CA PHE A 610 -13.57 23.04 28.65
C PHE A 610 -14.40 22.77 27.38
N ILE A 611 -14.34 21.55 26.84
CA ILE A 611 -15.14 21.11 25.70
C ILE A 611 -16.65 21.23 26.02
N VAL A 612 -17.06 20.76 27.20
CA VAL A 612 -18.47 20.77 27.65
C VAL A 612 -18.96 22.19 27.92
N ASP A 613 -18.25 22.95 28.76
CA ASP A 613 -18.63 24.28 29.22
C ASP A 613 -18.75 25.29 28.06
N ASN A 614 -17.99 25.08 26.98
CA ASN A 614 -18.01 25.93 25.79
C ASN A 614 -18.81 25.34 24.61
N ASN A 615 -19.53 24.24 24.82
CA ASN A 615 -20.33 23.55 23.80
C ASN A 615 -19.54 23.25 22.50
N ILE A 616 -18.30 22.77 22.63
CA ILE A 616 -17.44 22.48 21.47
C ILE A 616 -17.85 21.14 20.83
N GLU A 617 -18.49 21.20 19.67
CA GLU A 617 -18.95 20.02 18.92
C GLU A 617 -17.88 19.44 17.99
N GLY A 618 -18.05 18.15 17.64
CA GLY A 618 -17.28 17.45 16.63
C GLY A 618 -15.92 16.94 17.09
N VAL A 619 -15.68 16.80 18.40
CA VAL A 619 -14.35 16.43 18.92
C VAL A 619 -14.10 14.91 18.83
N LEU A 620 -12.94 14.54 18.29
CA LEU A 620 -12.36 13.19 18.27
C LEU A 620 -10.91 13.28 18.75
N LEU A 621 -10.41 12.26 19.44
CA LEU A 621 -9.01 12.18 19.87
C LEU A 621 -8.27 11.04 19.14
N LEU A 622 -6.98 11.21 18.90
CA LEU A 622 -6.08 10.22 18.31
C LEU A 622 -4.80 10.09 19.16
N SER A 623 -4.29 8.87 19.31
CA SER A 623 -3.07 8.58 20.09
C SER A 623 -2.27 7.38 19.56
N GLY A 624 -1.04 7.23 20.04
CA GLY A 624 -0.08 6.18 19.73
C GLY A 624 0.40 5.40 20.97
N ASP A 625 1.72 5.26 21.14
CA ASP A 625 2.46 4.63 22.25
C ASP A 625 2.23 3.12 22.51
N ARG A 626 0.97 2.70 22.67
CA ARG A 626 0.60 1.49 23.43
C ARG A 626 1.04 0.14 22.84
N HIS A 627 1.64 0.13 21.65
CA HIS A 627 1.86 -1.06 20.80
C HIS A 627 0.62 -1.94 20.62
N THR A 628 -0.56 -1.35 20.76
CA THR A 628 -1.87 -1.94 20.53
C THR A 628 -2.80 -0.86 19.98
N SER A 629 -3.89 -1.29 19.34
CA SER A 629 -4.90 -0.37 18.84
C SER A 629 -6.24 -0.61 19.49
N GLU A 630 -6.96 0.47 19.77
CA GLU A 630 -8.28 0.42 20.38
C GLU A 630 -9.05 1.71 20.13
N LEU A 631 -10.38 1.60 20.12
CA LEU A 631 -11.27 2.76 20.14
C LEU A 631 -11.87 2.87 21.54
N LEU A 632 -11.60 3.98 22.22
CA LEU A 632 -12.18 4.32 23.51
C LEU A 632 -13.38 5.25 23.34
N LYS A 633 -14.31 5.20 24.29
CA LYS A 633 -15.51 6.04 24.34
C LYS A 633 -15.79 6.46 25.77
N VAL A 634 -15.61 7.75 26.06
CA VAL A 634 -15.92 8.36 27.36
C VAL A 634 -16.99 9.42 27.17
N THR A 635 -17.97 9.50 28.07
CA THR A 635 -19.00 10.55 28.02
C THR A 635 -18.87 11.43 29.27
N PRO A 636 -18.28 12.63 29.15
CA PRO A 636 -18.25 13.60 30.24
C PRO A 636 -19.67 13.98 30.69
N GLU A 637 -19.82 14.35 31.96
CA GLU A 637 -21.10 14.85 32.49
C GLU A 637 -21.54 16.10 31.71
N GLY A 638 -22.80 16.15 31.29
CA GLY A 638 -23.33 17.26 30.48
C GLY A 638 -22.86 17.29 29.02
N GLY A 639 -21.96 16.38 28.62
CA GLY A 639 -21.39 16.31 27.27
C GLY A 639 -22.01 15.24 26.37
N TYR A 640 -21.38 15.07 25.21
CA TYR A 640 -21.60 13.96 24.28
C TYR A 640 -20.43 12.95 24.36
N PRO A 641 -20.54 11.77 23.74
CA PRO A 641 -19.45 10.81 23.74
C PRO A 641 -18.19 11.32 23.03
N LEU A 642 -17.09 11.44 23.76
CA LEU A 642 -15.75 11.64 23.23
C LEU A 642 -15.13 10.29 22.88
N TYR A 643 -14.68 10.16 21.64
CA TYR A 643 -13.97 8.98 21.17
C TYR A 643 -12.47 9.25 21.12
N GLU A 644 -11.67 8.24 21.41
CA GLU A 644 -10.22 8.25 21.19
C GLU A 644 -9.81 7.00 20.41
N PHE A 645 -9.16 7.16 19.26
CA PHE A 645 -8.58 6.05 18.51
C PHE A 645 -7.07 6.00 18.72
N THR A 646 -6.63 5.01 19.51
CA THR A 646 -5.23 4.67 19.66
C THR A 646 -4.81 3.73 18.54
N CYS A 647 -3.72 4.05 17.83
CA CYS A 647 -3.31 3.31 16.64
C CYS A 647 -1.79 2.98 16.63
N SER A 648 -1.45 1.79 17.12
CA SER A 648 -0.07 1.29 17.18
C SER A 648 -0.02 -0.26 17.20
N PRO A 649 1.11 -0.90 16.85
CA PRO A 649 2.32 -0.33 16.28
C PRO A 649 2.40 -0.53 14.76
N LEU A 650 3.14 0.37 14.09
CA LEU A 650 3.50 0.22 12.68
C LEU A 650 4.47 -0.94 12.46
N THR A 651 5.67 -0.88 13.05
CA THR A 651 6.68 -1.96 12.90
C THR A 651 7.38 -2.33 14.20
N ALA A 652 7.21 -1.55 15.27
CA ALA A 652 7.67 -1.91 16.61
C ALA A 652 6.95 -3.15 17.14
N GLY A 653 7.59 -3.86 18.07
CA GLY A 653 7.08 -5.13 18.60
C GLY A 653 5.64 -5.01 19.14
N PRO A 654 4.68 -5.83 18.63
CA PRO A 654 3.29 -5.70 19.03
C PRO A 654 3.06 -6.11 20.47
N GLY A 655 2.30 -5.29 21.18
CA GLY A 655 1.99 -5.42 22.59
C GLY A 655 0.83 -6.36 22.88
N TYR A 656 0.80 -6.85 24.11
CA TYR A 656 -0.33 -7.51 24.75
C TYR A 656 -0.15 -7.46 26.27
N ASP A 657 -1.04 -6.77 26.97
CA ASP A 657 -1.12 -6.80 28.43
C ASP A 657 -2.49 -7.31 28.89
N LYS A 658 -2.50 -8.45 29.58
CA LYS A 658 -3.71 -9.05 30.11
C LYS A 658 -4.48 -8.11 31.05
N ARG A 659 -3.80 -7.20 31.76
CA ARG A 659 -4.42 -6.24 32.67
C ARG A 659 -5.35 -5.25 31.96
N GLU A 660 -5.13 -5.03 30.66
CA GLU A 660 -5.93 -4.13 29.83
C GLU A 660 -7.09 -4.84 29.12
N THR A 661 -7.28 -6.14 29.33
CA THR A 661 -8.34 -6.92 28.67
C THR A 661 -9.73 -6.33 28.92
N ASP A 662 -9.98 -5.95 30.17
CA ASP A 662 -11.28 -5.48 30.65
C ASP A 662 -11.33 -3.94 30.77
N ASN A 663 -10.83 -3.22 29.76
CA ASN A 663 -10.92 -1.75 29.72
C ASN A 663 -12.39 -1.30 29.64
N PRO A 664 -12.95 -0.63 30.68
CA PRO A 664 -14.38 -0.35 30.77
C PRO A 664 -14.88 0.67 29.75
N VAL A 665 -13.99 1.49 29.18
CA VAL A 665 -14.37 2.53 28.20
C VAL A 665 -14.04 2.12 26.77
N ARG A 666 -13.49 0.93 26.55
CA ARG A 666 -13.20 0.43 25.20
C ARG A 666 -14.49 0.07 24.46
N VAL A 667 -14.62 0.53 23.23
CA VAL A 667 -15.67 0.08 22.31
C VAL A 667 -15.47 -1.40 22.00
N LYS A 668 -16.50 -2.21 22.25
CA LYS A 668 -16.41 -3.67 22.11
C LYS A 668 -15.94 -4.07 20.71
N GLY A 669 -14.92 -4.95 20.66
CA GLY A 669 -14.41 -5.52 19.41
C GLY A 669 -13.34 -4.69 18.70
N THR A 670 -12.84 -3.62 19.32
CA THR A 670 -11.81 -2.74 18.71
C THR A 670 -10.40 -2.98 19.24
N TRP A 671 -10.19 -3.88 20.21
CA TRP A 671 -8.85 -4.17 20.72
C TRP A 671 -8.07 -5.03 19.73
N VAL A 672 -6.99 -4.49 19.20
CA VAL A 672 -6.05 -5.15 18.30
C VAL A 672 -4.71 -5.27 19.02
N THR A 673 -4.27 -6.51 19.23
CA THR A 673 -3.06 -6.84 19.97
C THR A 673 -2.28 -7.94 19.27
N GLY A 674 -0.96 -8.04 19.51
CA GLY A 674 -0.14 -9.13 18.99
C GLY A 674 0.07 -9.10 17.46
N THR A 675 -0.32 -8.01 16.79
CA THR A 675 -0.12 -7.80 15.36
C THR A 675 0.16 -6.33 15.07
N HIS A 676 1.00 -6.07 14.07
CA HIS A 676 1.19 -4.73 13.51
C HIS A 676 -0.06 -4.28 12.77
N ASN A 677 -0.32 -2.98 12.81
CA ASN A 677 -1.50 -2.39 12.20
C ASN A 677 -1.31 -0.89 11.91
N TYR A 678 -2.16 -0.36 11.04
CA TYR A 678 -2.28 1.08 10.80
C TYR A 678 -3.76 1.50 10.76
N GLY A 679 -3.99 2.79 10.96
CA GLY A 679 -5.32 3.37 10.97
C GLY A 679 -5.65 4.02 9.64
N LYS A 680 -6.94 4.04 9.30
CA LYS A 680 -7.50 4.90 8.26
C LYS A 680 -8.75 5.58 8.79
N ILE A 681 -8.85 6.89 8.57
CA ILE A 681 -10.08 7.65 8.84
C ILE A 681 -10.58 8.23 7.53
N SER A 682 -11.81 7.90 7.16
CA SER A 682 -12.49 8.48 6.00
C SER A 682 -13.57 9.44 6.45
N VAL A 683 -13.55 10.66 5.93
CA VAL A 683 -14.55 11.71 6.19
C VAL A 683 -15.49 11.77 4.98
N LYS A 684 -16.78 11.48 5.21
CA LYS A 684 -17.75 11.28 4.13
C LYS A 684 -19.05 12.04 4.35
N GLY A 685 -19.71 12.41 3.26
CA GLY A 685 -21.09 12.92 3.25
C GLY A 685 -21.20 14.42 3.08
N LYS A 686 -22.44 14.93 3.08
CA LYS A 686 -22.72 16.36 2.91
C LYS A 686 -22.43 17.13 4.20
N ARG A 687 -22.23 18.45 4.13
CA ARG A 687 -21.84 19.31 5.28
C ARG A 687 -22.64 19.06 6.58
N ASN A 688 -23.95 18.86 6.47
CA ASN A 688 -24.85 18.68 7.61
C ASN A 688 -25.11 17.20 7.98
N ASP A 689 -24.50 16.26 7.26
CA ASP A 689 -24.63 14.81 7.44
C ASP A 689 -23.26 14.13 7.24
N ARG A 690 -22.23 14.74 7.84
CA ARG A 690 -20.85 14.21 7.80
C ARG A 690 -20.71 13.06 8.78
N ARG A 691 -19.86 12.10 8.40
CA ARG A 691 -19.48 10.96 9.23
C ARG A 691 -18.00 10.62 9.07
N LEU A 692 -17.41 10.12 10.15
CA LEU A 692 -16.09 9.53 10.19
C LEU A 692 -16.23 8.01 10.12
N VAL A 693 -15.48 7.37 9.24
CA VAL A 693 -15.31 5.91 9.23
C VAL A 693 -13.89 5.62 9.65
N ILE A 694 -13.74 5.09 10.86
CA ILE A 694 -12.47 4.68 11.45
C ILE A 694 -12.25 3.21 11.11
N GLU A 695 -11.07 2.88 10.59
CA GLU A 695 -10.65 1.51 10.29
C GLU A 695 -9.27 1.27 10.89
N CYS A 696 -9.06 0.09 11.46
CA CYS A 696 -7.73 -0.43 11.78
C CYS A 696 -7.44 -1.57 10.81
N LYS A 697 -6.26 -1.58 10.19
CA LYS A 697 -5.89 -2.50 9.11
C LYS A 697 -4.56 -3.18 9.39
N ASP A 698 -4.41 -4.42 8.96
CA ASP A 698 -3.14 -5.16 9.05
C ASP A 698 -2.21 -4.85 7.87
N LYS A 699 -1.04 -5.51 7.87
CA LYS A 699 0.00 -5.40 6.83
C LYS A 699 -0.44 -5.83 5.42
N ASP A 700 -1.56 -6.54 5.29
CA ASP A 700 -2.12 -6.95 4.00
C ASP A 700 -3.23 -5.98 3.53
N GLY A 701 -3.49 -4.91 4.31
CA GLY A 701 -4.56 -3.94 4.09
C GLY A 701 -5.94 -4.44 4.51
N LYS A 702 -6.03 -5.59 5.19
CA LYS A 702 -7.29 -6.16 5.65
C LYS A 702 -7.77 -5.41 6.90
N VAL A 703 -9.05 -5.06 6.90
CA VAL A 703 -9.71 -4.39 8.03
C VAL A 703 -9.85 -5.34 9.21
N LEU A 704 -9.22 -4.99 10.34
CA LEU A 704 -9.28 -5.67 11.63
C LEU A 704 -10.51 -5.23 12.43
N PHE A 705 -10.83 -3.94 12.43
CA PHE A 705 -12.13 -3.42 12.87
C PHE A 705 -12.50 -2.16 12.08
N SER A 706 -13.80 -1.84 12.06
CA SER A 706 -14.32 -0.58 11.53
C SER A 706 -15.41 -0.02 12.45
N HIS A 707 -15.44 1.31 12.59
CA HIS A 707 -16.45 2.02 13.37
C HIS A 707 -16.86 3.31 12.65
N GLU A 708 -18.16 3.58 12.57
CA GLU A 708 -18.70 4.82 12.01
C GLU A 708 -19.16 5.74 13.14
N ILE A 709 -18.75 7.02 13.09
CA ILE A 709 -19.19 8.07 13.99
C ILE A 709 -19.86 9.16 13.18
N LYS A 710 -21.13 9.46 13.46
CA LYS A 710 -21.86 10.55 12.81
C LYS A 710 -21.58 11.87 13.50
N ARG A 711 -21.60 12.98 12.75
CA ARG A 711 -21.52 14.34 13.32
C ARG A 711 -22.53 14.56 14.45
N SER A 712 -23.76 14.06 14.30
CA SER A 712 -24.83 14.19 15.30
C SER A 712 -24.61 13.38 16.58
N GLU A 713 -23.64 12.48 16.62
CA GLU A 713 -23.21 11.83 17.85
C GLU A 713 -22.23 12.70 18.64
N LEU A 714 -21.59 13.67 17.97
CA LEU A 714 -20.59 14.57 18.53
C LEU A 714 -21.18 15.99 18.75
N SER A 715 -22.46 16.07 19.12
CA SER A 715 -23.21 17.31 19.31
C SER A 715 -23.95 17.31 20.65
N PHE A 716 -24.12 18.48 21.25
CA PHE A 716 -24.90 18.63 22.49
C PHE A 716 -26.40 18.44 22.20
N LYS A 717 -27.14 17.93 23.18
CA LYS A 717 -28.57 17.60 23.05
C LYS A 717 -29.50 18.67 23.60
#